data_AF-A0A948Q9A7-F1
#
_entry.id   AF-A0A948Q9A7-F1
#
_cell.length_a   1.000
_cell.length_b   1.000
_cell.length_c   1.000
_cell.angle_alpha   90.00
_cell.angle_beta   90.00
_cell.angle_gamma   90.00
#
_symmetry.space_group_name_H-M   'P 1'
#
loop_
_entity.id
_entity.type
_entity.pdbx_description
1 polymer ?
#
loop_
_entity_poly.entity_id
_entity_poly.type
_entity_poly.pdbx_seq_one_letter_code
_entity_poly.pdbx_strand_id
1 'polypeptide(L)'
;MSNENNRFGSLWRRWDLHLHAPGTKLANSFGEANEANLKSYVETLESSDVQVFGITDYFSFDCYFTVTRAYQDAFPEGKKLFIPNIEFRLTETISKDARHVHTHVLIDPKAATKVKLATLLSDLLTHITRDGARVRCGELASRTDYEQATVSITELRKALEAVFPDRSAYMIVTAANNDGLRGADTNSPRSLSISDELDKASDAFFGSSKNTGYFLREDRYEDSTRSEPKPVFSGSDAHSFDELARLSGDEAGYEATWIKADPTFRGLRQTIFEPKGRVHIGEQPTVLQRQDQDATRFITELRIDHVAGYKGNNGSWFKDVLIPFNPELTAIIGNKGSGKSAVADILGLLGESRQSEHFSFLTDKTQNRKFRQKGFAENFLGTLTWASGAKPEKRLDQDVDLRKPEVVKYLPQNYFESLTNEIEVKAFREEIEEVVFSHVEESDRMGKSTFSELEELKTAQSKSDISSLKVRLRELNIEIVELEEQANPTTKAALEEQLKQKKEEYRVLKASKPSEVAKPEGESDEQKAIADQIEKVRQSQSELELQGKEAVEQLSSFKSDLVGLGDIKETVTGLDSQIKNSKEELRAACKRFGLDVDAIVTHQISTTTIDEKITATSSAIKKLEADNNLTITDETDLTTLVSVPDLRRAHQFLSEKLKGLQETLSAPQRRYQRYVQAISDLTAKMTAVMGEDESPKPGTIKWTP
;
A
#
# COMPACT_ATOMS: atom_id res chain seq x y z
N MET A 1 -33.64 5.85 0.36
CA MET A 1 -32.94 6.88 -0.44
C MET A 1 -32.16 6.18 -1.53
N SER A 2 -32.38 6.59 -2.78
CA SER A 2 -31.71 6.07 -3.95
C SER A 2 -30.20 6.20 -3.78
N ASN A 3 -29.47 5.10 -3.93
CA ASN A 3 -28.06 5.17 -4.31
C ASN A 3 -28.00 6.06 -5.56
N GLU A 4 -27.65 7.34 -5.41
CA GLU A 4 -26.82 7.95 -6.44
C GLU A 4 -25.69 6.94 -6.61
N ASN A 5 -25.69 6.25 -7.76
CA ASN A 5 -24.69 5.25 -8.09
C ASN A 5 -23.33 5.89 -7.86
N ASN A 6 -22.73 5.63 -6.70
CA ASN A 6 -21.38 6.05 -6.42
C ASN A 6 -20.56 5.32 -7.47
N ARG A 7 -20.17 6.03 -8.54
CA ARG A 7 -19.47 5.42 -9.67
C ARG A 7 -18.08 4.92 -9.22
N PHE A 8 -17.61 5.41 -8.07
CA PHE A 8 -16.44 4.95 -7.34
C PHE A 8 -16.74 3.68 -6.55
N GLY A 9 -15.72 2.81 -6.38
CA GLY A 9 -15.83 1.64 -5.52
C GLY A 9 -15.76 2.01 -4.04
N SER A 10 -15.39 1.03 -3.20
CA SER A 10 -15.27 1.25 -1.75
C SER A 10 -14.21 2.31 -1.42
N LEU A 11 -14.65 3.39 -0.76
CA LEU A 11 -13.80 4.47 -0.25
C LEU A 11 -13.61 4.37 1.26
N TRP A 12 -12.49 4.89 1.76
CA TRP A 12 -12.24 5.04 3.18
C TRP A 12 -13.11 6.16 3.75
N ARG A 13 -13.85 5.87 4.82
CA ARG A 13 -14.65 6.84 5.58
C ARG A 13 -14.48 6.58 7.07
N ARG A 14 -14.78 7.57 7.90
CA ARG A 14 -14.80 7.43 9.36
C ARG A 14 -16.14 6.85 9.83
N TRP A 15 -16.07 5.87 10.73
CA TRP A 15 -17.23 5.17 11.28
C TRP A 15 -17.08 5.12 12.80
N ASP A 16 -18.16 5.37 13.53
CA ASP A 16 -18.22 5.13 14.97
C ASP A 16 -19.40 4.20 15.26
N LEU A 17 -19.10 2.94 15.57
CA LEU A 17 -20.10 1.90 15.70
C LEU A 17 -20.54 1.66 17.15
N HIS A 18 -20.00 2.42 18.12
CA HIS A 18 -20.34 2.30 19.52
C HIS A 18 -20.50 3.70 20.13
N LEU A 19 -21.70 4.26 19.99
CA LEU A 19 -22.03 5.60 20.45
C LEU A 19 -23.37 5.62 21.19
N HIS A 20 -23.38 6.06 22.45
CA HIS A 20 -24.63 6.28 23.18
C HIS A 20 -25.23 7.66 22.90
N ALA A 21 -26.50 7.83 23.25
CA ALA A 21 -27.26 9.05 22.98
C ALA A 21 -28.01 9.55 24.23
N PRO A 22 -28.47 10.82 24.24
CA PRO A 22 -29.33 11.35 25.30
C PRO A 22 -30.54 10.44 25.52
N GLY A 23 -30.74 9.99 26.76
CA GLY A 23 -31.80 9.05 27.11
C GLY A 23 -31.40 7.57 27.14
N THR A 24 -30.12 7.24 26.91
CA THR A 24 -29.57 5.88 27.10
C THR A 24 -29.92 5.34 28.50
N LYS A 25 -30.24 4.04 28.60
CA LYS A 25 -30.80 3.47 29.84
C LYS A 25 -29.84 3.48 31.02
N LEU A 26 -28.54 3.35 30.75
CA LEU A 26 -27.48 3.38 31.74
C LEU A 26 -26.43 4.44 31.39
N ALA A 27 -25.73 4.93 32.40
CA ALA A 27 -24.62 5.88 32.27
C ALA A 27 -24.93 7.19 31.53
N ASN A 28 -26.21 7.57 31.34
CA ASN A 28 -26.56 8.81 30.64
C ASN A 28 -26.02 10.06 31.36
N SER A 29 -25.01 10.68 30.76
CA SER A 29 -24.38 11.92 31.22
C SER A 29 -24.56 13.07 30.21
N PHE A 30 -25.53 12.95 29.29
CA PHE A 30 -25.97 14.03 28.40
C PHE A 30 -26.98 14.98 29.06
N GLY A 31 -27.30 14.77 30.33
CA GLY A 31 -28.35 15.49 31.04
C GLY A 31 -29.75 14.94 30.75
N GLU A 32 -30.77 15.79 30.90
CA GLU A 32 -32.16 15.40 30.64
C GLU A 32 -32.36 15.02 29.17
N ALA A 33 -33.14 13.97 28.91
CA ALA A 33 -33.51 13.55 27.57
C ALA A 33 -34.61 14.48 27.00
N ASN A 34 -34.23 15.72 26.70
CA ASN A 34 -35.10 16.76 26.18
C ASN A 34 -34.73 17.13 24.73
N GLU A 35 -35.61 17.89 24.07
CA GLU A 35 -35.46 18.29 22.67
C GLU A 35 -34.18 19.12 22.43
N ALA A 36 -33.79 19.97 23.39
CA ALA A 36 -32.60 20.81 23.27
C ALA A 36 -31.30 19.99 23.24
N ASN A 37 -31.15 19.04 24.16
CA ASN A 37 -29.99 18.15 24.22
C ASN A 37 -29.94 17.23 23.00
N LEU A 38 -31.09 16.69 22.58
CA LEU A 38 -31.16 15.87 21.38
C LEU A 38 -30.80 16.66 20.11
N LYS A 39 -31.23 17.92 20.01
CA LYS A 39 -30.86 18.82 18.92
C LYS A 39 -29.35 19.07 18.88
N SER A 40 -28.74 19.45 20.01
CA SER A 40 -27.30 19.67 20.10
C SER A 40 -26.50 18.41 19.76
N TYR A 41 -27.00 17.24 20.16
CA TYR A 41 -26.41 15.96 19.85
C TYR A 41 -26.42 15.69 18.33
N VAL A 42 -27.56 15.84 17.64
CA VAL A 42 -27.62 15.60 16.19
C VAL A 42 -26.85 16.64 15.37
N GLU A 43 -26.79 17.89 15.82
CA GLU A 43 -25.93 18.94 15.22
C GLU A 43 -24.44 18.54 15.33
N THR A 44 -24.03 18.00 16.48
CA THR A 44 -22.67 17.48 16.67
C THR A 44 -22.38 16.34 15.70
N LEU A 45 -23.30 15.38 15.55
CA LEU A 45 -23.11 14.26 14.61
C LEU A 45 -22.99 14.71 13.16
N GLU A 46 -23.83 15.65 12.73
CA GLU A 46 -23.80 16.20 11.37
C GLU A 46 -22.47 16.92 11.09
N SER A 47 -22.00 17.73 12.05
CA SER A 47 -20.76 18.50 11.92
C SER A 47 -19.48 17.63 11.90
N SER A 48 -19.56 16.39 12.37
CA SER A 48 -18.40 15.49 12.44
C SER A 48 -18.05 14.88 11.08
N ASP A 49 -16.80 14.44 10.91
CA ASP A 49 -16.37 13.71 9.69
C ASP A 49 -16.88 12.26 9.65
N VAL A 50 -17.43 11.75 10.76
CA VAL A 50 -17.96 10.39 10.86
C VAL A 50 -19.20 10.27 9.97
N GLN A 51 -19.24 9.26 9.12
CA GLN A 51 -20.30 9.06 8.13
C GLN A 51 -21.33 8.01 8.55
N VAL A 52 -20.95 7.12 9.47
CA VAL A 52 -21.80 6.03 9.94
C VAL A 52 -21.70 5.92 11.46
N PHE A 53 -22.86 5.84 12.11
CA PHE A 53 -23.01 5.75 13.55
C PHE A 53 -23.74 4.47 13.97
N GLY A 54 -23.18 3.70 14.91
CA GLY A 54 -23.88 2.67 15.64
C GLY A 54 -24.51 3.27 16.90
N ILE A 55 -25.82 3.53 16.86
CA ILE A 55 -26.54 4.14 17.99
C ILE A 55 -26.85 3.07 19.02
N THR A 56 -26.17 3.17 20.15
CA THR A 56 -26.07 2.14 21.19
C THR A 56 -26.97 2.46 22.37
N ASP A 57 -27.70 1.45 22.84
CA ASP A 57 -28.48 1.52 24.06
C ASP A 57 -28.45 0.18 24.80
N TYR A 58 -28.64 0.20 26.11
CA TYR A 58 -28.59 -0.99 26.96
C TYR A 58 -29.93 -1.71 26.92
N PHE A 59 -29.94 -2.94 26.37
CA PHE A 59 -31.14 -3.78 26.26
C PHE A 59 -32.37 -3.07 25.61
N SER A 60 -32.15 -2.03 24.80
CA SER A 60 -33.21 -1.24 24.16
C SER A 60 -32.78 -0.72 22.78
N PHE A 61 -33.74 -0.21 22.01
CA PHE A 61 -33.53 0.51 20.75
C PHE A 61 -34.14 1.93 20.79
N ASP A 62 -34.51 2.42 21.97
CA ASP A 62 -35.22 3.71 22.12
C ASP A 62 -34.36 4.88 21.62
N CYS A 63 -33.08 4.90 21.98
CA CYS A 63 -32.11 5.88 21.49
C CYS A 63 -32.03 5.88 19.96
N TYR A 64 -31.96 4.69 19.33
CA TYR A 64 -31.91 4.58 17.88
C TYR A 64 -33.12 5.23 17.20
N PHE A 65 -34.33 4.95 17.67
CA PHE A 65 -35.54 5.58 17.10
C PHE A 65 -35.58 7.08 17.33
N THR A 66 -35.15 7.54 18.50
CA THR A 66 -35.18 8.94 18.90
C THR A 66 -34.17 9.76 18.10
N VAL A 67 -32.92 9.31 18.01
CA VAL A 67 -31.84 9.95 17.25
C VAL A 67 -32.18 9.96 15.76
N THR A 68 -32.59 8.82 15.19
CA THR A 68 -32.88 8.72 13.75
C THR A 68 -33.99 9.66 13.35
N ARG A 69 -35.04 9.78 14.17
CA ARG A 69 -36.15 10.73 13.93
C ARG A 69 -35.67 12.17 14.03
N ALA A 70 -35.00 12.54 15.12
CA ALA A 70 -34.54 13.92 15.32
C ALA A 70 -33.54 14.37 14.25
N TYR A 71 -32.65 13.47 13.81
CA TYR A 71 -31.73 13.76 12.73
C TYR A 71 -32.46 13.95 11.39
N GLN A 72 -33.44 13.12 11.05
CA GLN A 72 -34.24 13.30 9.83
C GLN A 72 -35.06 14.59 9.85
N ASP A 73 -35.60 14.97 11.01
CA ASP A 73 -36.36 16.19 11.19
C ASP A 73 -35.45 17.44 11.08
N ALA A 74 -34.23 17.39 11.63
CA ALA A 74 -33.27 18.49 11.60
C ALA A 74 -32.48 18.61 10.28
N PHE A 75 -32.15 17.48 9.65
CA PHE A 75 -31.34 17.37 8.43
C PHE A 75 -31.99 16.43 7.40
N PRO A 76 -33.07 16.83 6.72
CA PRO A 76 -33.78 15.98 5.75
C PRO A 76 -32.91 15.49 4.58
N GLU A 77 -31.92 16.30 4.19
CA GLU A 77 -30.95 16.00 3.13
C GLU A 77 -29.62 15.41 3.68
N GLY A 78 -29.58 15.15 4.98
CA GLY A 78 -28.44 14.58 5.67
C GLY A 78 -28.09 13.18 5.16
N LYS A 79 -26.78 12.91 4.99
CA LYS A 79 -26.28 11.67 4.35
C LYS A 79 -25.71 10.65 5.34
N LYS A 80 -25.75 10.95 6.65
CA LYS A 80 -25.21 10.06 7.69
C LYS A 80 -26.06 8.79 7.80
N LEU A 81 -25.40 7.65 8.01
CA LEU A 81 -26.09 6.37 8.26
C LEU A 81 -26.15 6.08 9.76
N PHE A 82 -27.33 5.74 10.26
CA PHE A 82 -27.53 5.26 11.63
C PHE A 82 -27.83 3.76 11.61
N ILE A 83 -27.02 2.99 12.32
CA ILE A 83 -27.17 1.55 12.52
C ILE A 83 -27.68 1.33 13.95
N PRO A 84 -28.82 0.63 14.14
CA PRO A 84 -29.26 0.24 15.47
C PRO A 84 -28.21 -0.69 16.10
N ASN A 85 -27.72 -0.29 17.26
CA ASN A 85 -26.81 -1.07 18.07
C ASN A 85 -27.45 -1.31 19.44
N ILE A 86 -27.47 -2.55 19.90
CA ILE A 86 -27.94 -2.89 21.25
C ILE A 86 -26.81 -3.54 22.01
N GLU A 87 -26.55 -3.06 23.22
CA GLU A 87 -25.54 -3.60 24.13
C GLU A 87 -26.20 -4.54 25.14
N PHE A 88 -25.58 -5.71 25.30
CA PHE A 88 -25.96 -6.74 26.25
C PHE A 88 -24.79 -7.09 27.15
N ARG A 89 -25.10 -7.38 28.42
CA ARG A 89 -24.20 -8.10 29.32
C ARG A 89 -24.51 -9.60 29.26
N LEU A 90 -23.47 -10.40 29.10
CA LEU A 90 -23.59 -11.85 28.99
C LEU A 90 -23.58 -12.53 30.37
N THR A 91 -24.32 -13.64 30.49
CA THR A 91 -24.23 -14.52 31.66
C THR A 91 -22.87 -15.20 31.79
N GLU A 92 -22.17 -15.32 30.67
CA GLU A 92 -20.86 -15.92 30.53
C GLU A 92 -19.80 -15.01 31.18
N THR A 93 -19.19 -15.51 32.26
CA THR A 93 -18.09 -14.85 32.97
C THR A 93 -16.79 -15.56 32.68
N ILE A 94 -15.80 -14.83 32.14
CA ILE A 94 -14.49 -15.39 31.80
C ILE A 94 -13.36 -14.84 32.68
N SER A 95 -13.59 -13.76 33.42
CA SER A 95 -12.57 -13.11 34.25
C SER A 95 -12.49 -13.65 35.68
N LYS A 96 -11.34 -13.45 36.33
CA LYS A 96 -11.13 -13.79 37.76
C LYS A 96 -12.10 -13.06 38.69
N ASP A 97 -12.45 -11.83 38.33
CA ASP A 97 -13.35 -10.97 39.11
C ASP A 97 -14.83 -11.17 38.72
N ALA A 98 -15.15 -12.23 37.97
CA ALA A 98 -16.49 -12.57 37.50
C ALA A 98 -17.22 -11.45 36.73
N ARG A 99 -16.48 -10.54 36.08
CA ARG A 99 -17.06 -9.53 35.19
C ARG A 99 -17.76 -10.18 34.00
N HIS A 100 -18.93 -9.62 33.67
CA HIS A 100 -19.75 -10.02 32.54
C HIS A 100 -19.10 -9.56 31.24
N VAL A 101 -19.15 -10.41 30.22
CA VAL A 101 -18.72 -10.03 28.88
C VAL A 101 -19.80 -9.15 28.24
N HIS A 102 -19.41 -8.00 27.70
CA HIS A 102 -20.27 -7.13 26.92
C HIS A 102 -20.27 -7.58 25.47
N THR A 103 -21.47 -7.72 24.89
CA THR A 103 -21.65 -8.00 23.47
C THR A 103 -22.70 -7.08 22.87
N HIS A 104 -22.48 -6.72 21.63
CA HIS A 104 -23.32 -5.80 20.88
C HIS A 104 -23.95 -6.51 19.70
N VAL A 105 -25.15 -6.08 19.32
CA VAL A 105 -25.79 -6.52 18.08
C VAL A 105 -26.10 -5.32 17.21
N LEU A 106 -25.35 -5.21 16.11
CA LEU A 106 -25.61 -4.25 15.04
C LEU A 106 -26.61 -4.87 14.05
N ILE A 107 -27.72 -4.20 13.75
CA ILE A 107 -28.76 -4.74 12.86
C ILE A 107 -28.86 -3.87 11.60
N ASP A 108 -29.05 -4.47 10.43
CA ASP A 108 -29.27 -3.74 9.18
C ASP A 108 -30.47 -2.79 9.36
N PRO A 109 -30.30 -1.46 9.18
CA PRO A 109 -31.40 -0.50 9.26
C PRO A 109 -32.58 -0.85 8.35
N LYS A 110 -32.35 -1.54 7.23
CA LYS A 110 -33.42 -2.00 6.32
C LYS A 110 -34.23 -3.16 6.90
N ALA A 111 -33.64 -3.99 7.75
CA ALA A 111 -34.30 -5.10 8.42
C ALA A 111 -34.89 -4.71 9.79
N ALA A 112 -34.38 -3.63 10.40
CA ALA A 112 -34.68 -3.16 11.75
C ALA A 112 -36.05 -2.46 11.89
N THR A 113 -37.13 -3.13 11.49
CA THR A 113 -38.49 -2.61 11.71
C THR A 113 -38.85 -2.59 13.20
N LYS A 114 -39.66 -1.62 13.64
CA LYS A 114 -40.15 -1.53 15.03
C LYS A 114 -40.71 -2.85 15.56
N VAL A 115 -41.49 -3.56 14.72
CA VAL A 115 -42.09 -4.86 15.08
C VAL A 115 -41.00 -5.89 15.34
N LYS A 116 -40.06 -6.08 14.40
CA LYS A 116 -38.98 -7.08 14.57
C LYS A 116 -38.09 -6.77 15.79
N LEU A 117 -37.72 -5.52 16.00
CA LEU A 117 -36.92 -5.11 17.15
C LEU A 117 -37.67 -5.37 18.47
N ALA A 118 -38.98 -5.06 18.53
CA ALA A 118 -39.81 -5.37 19.69
C ALA A 118 -39.98 -6.88 19.90
N THR A 119 -40.12 -7.67 18.83
CA THR A 119 -40.17 -9.14 18.91
C THR A 119 -38.87 -9.70 19.45
N LEU A 120 -37.70 -9.21 19.01
CA LEU A 120 -36.41 -9.63 19.57
C LEU A 120 -36.34 -9.41 21.09
N LEU A 121 -36.71 -8.21 21.56
CA LEU A 121 -36.71 -7.89 22.98
C LEU A 121 -37.75 -8.69 23.76
N SER A 122 -38.88 -9.04 23.13
CA SER A 122 -39.90 -9.87 23.73
C SER A 122 -39.46 -11.33 23.83
N ASP A 123 -38.80 -11.88 22.81
CA ASP A 123 -38.41 -13.29 22.78
C ASP A 123 -37.16 -13.58 23.62
N LEU A 124 -36.29 -12.58 23.79
CA LEU A 124 -35.06 -12.73 24.56
C LEU A 124 -35.30 -12.57 26.07
N LEU A 125 -35.10 -13.67 26.80
CA LEU A 125 -35.25 -13.73 28.25
C LEU A 125 -33.95 -13.33 28.96
N THR A 126 -34.05 -12.51 30.00
CA THR A 126 -32.95 -12.21 30.93
C THR A 126 -32.80 -13.30 31.99
N HIS A 127 -31.75 -13.24 32.82
CA HIS A 127 -31.62 -14.11 33.99
C HIS A 127 -32.53 -13.70 35.17
N ILE A 128 -33.07 -12.47 35.17
CA ILE A 128 -33.90 -11.94 36.24
C ILE A 128 -35.19 -12.76 36.32
N THR A 129 -35.61 -13.12 37.53
CA THR A 129 -36.88 -13.83 37.78
C THR A 129 -37.83 -12.96 38.59
N ARG A 130 -39.08 -12.85 38.14
CA ARG A 130 -40.20 -12.21 38.86
C ARG A 130 -41.38 -13.18 38.88
N ASP A 131 -41.99 -13.37 40.04
CA ASP A 131 -43.15 -14.26 40.23
C ASP A 131 -42.97 -15.68 39.65
N GLY A 132 -41.74 -16.21 39.75
CA GLY A 132 -41.40 -17.56 39.28
C GLY A 132 -41.14 -17.68 37.77
N ALA A 133 -41.17 -16.59 37.00
CA ALA A 133 -40.85 -16.56 35.58
C ALA A 133 -39.67 -15.62 35.26
N ARG A 134 -38.88 -15.98 34.24
CA ARG A 134 -37.81 -15.11 33.74
C ARG A 134 -38.40 -13.89 33.02
N VAL A 135 -37.82 -12.73 33.30
CA VAL A 135 -38.23 -11.43 32.73
C VAL A 135 -37.68 -11.29 31.31
N ARG A 136 -38.50 -10.84 30.37
CA ARG A 136 -38.09 -10.57 28.98
C ARG A 136 -37.36 -9.23 28.87
N CYS A 137 -36.48 -9.06 27.89
CA CYS A 137 -35.77 -7.78 27.72
C CYS A 137 -36.73 -6.60 27.49
N GLY A 138 -37.85 -6.85 26.78
CA GLY A 138 -38.90 -5.85 26.56
C GLY A 138 -39.71 -5.46 27.80
N GLU A 139 -39.54 -6.16 28.93
CA GLU A 139 -40.22 -5.91 30.21
C GLU A 139 -39.32 -5.18 31.23
N LEU A 140 -38.07 -4.87 30.86
CA LEU A 140 -37.17 -4.04 31.67
C LEU A 140 -37.70 -2.61 31.68
N ALA A 141 -37.87 -2.03 32.86
CA ALA A 141 -38.51 -0.71 33.01
C ALA A 141 -37.75 0.23 33.93
N SER A 142 -37.03 -0.30 34.93
CA SER A 142 -36.28 0.50 35.90
C SER A 142 -34.78 0.50 35.58
N ARG A 143 -34.06 1.53 36.03
CA ARG A 143 -32.58 1.55 35.97
C ARG A 143 -31.97 0.30 36.62
N THR A 144 -32.51 -0.15 37.74
CA THR A 144 -32.07 -1.37 38.44
C THR A 144 -32.27 -2.62 37.58
N ASP A 145 -33.33 -2.68 36.78
CA ASP A 145 -33.58 -3.80 35.87
C ASP A 145 -32.47 -3.88 34.82
N TYR A 146 -32.14 -2.76 34.19
CA TYR A 146 -31.09 -2.68 33.18
C TYR A 146 -29.70 -2.94 33.76
N GLU A 147 -29.41 -2.46 34.98
CA GLU A 147 -28.14 -2.71 35.66
C GLU A 147 -27.92 -4.19 35.96
N GLN A 148 -28.99 -4.89 36.34
CA GLN A 148 -28.94 -6.31 36.70
C GLN A 148 -29.05 -7.22 35.48
N ALA A 149 -29.73 -6.83 34.40
CA ALA A 149 -30.03 -7.74 33.31
C ALA A 149 -28.77 -8.37 32.68
N THR A 150 -28.82 -9.68 32.45
CA THR A 150 -27.89 -10.40 31.57
C THR A 150 -28.64 -11.43 30.73
N VAL A 151 -28.07 -11.79 29.59
CA VAL A 151 -28.60 -12.80 28.64
C VAL A 151 -27.50 -13.82 28.32
N SER A 152 -27.86 -15.04 27.94
CA SER A 152 -26.86 -16.01 27.46
C SER A 152 -26.58 -15.82 25.97
N ILE A 153 -25.35 -16.06 25.51
CA ILE A 153 -25.01 -15.96 24.08
C ILE A 153 -25.83 -16.94 23.24
N THR A 154 -26.16 -18.11 23.83
CA THR A 154 -26.94 -19.15 23.16
C THR A 154 -28.39 -18.72 22.93
N GLU A 155 -29.03 -18.12 23.93
CA GLU A 155 -30.42 -17.63 23.78
C GLU A 155 -30.48 -16.39 22.89
N LEU A 156 -29.48 -15.50 22.98
CA LEU A 156 -29.37 -14.35 22.09
C LEU A 156 -29.30 -14.80 20.63
N ARG A 157 -28.43 -15.76 20.30
CA ARG A 157 -28.32 -16.29 18.93
C ARG A 157 -29.63 -16.91 18.45
N LYS A 158 -30.30 -17.72 19.28
CA LYS A 158 -31.59 -18.32 18.94
C LYS A 158 -32.67 -17.27 18.67
N ALA A 159 -32.76 -16.23 19.50
CA ALA A 159 -33.71 -15.14 19.32
C ALA A 159 -33.41 -14.35 18.03
N LEU A 160 -32.14 -14.07 17.75
CA LEU A 160 -31.72 -13.40 16.51
C LEU A 160 -32.05 -14.24 15.28
N GLU A 161 -31.74 -15.54 15.28
CA GLU A 161 -32.03 -16.45 14.17
C GLU A 161 -33.54 -16.58 13.91
N ALA A 162 -34.36 -16.54 14.96
CA ALA A 162 -35.82 -16.58 14.84
C ALA A 162 -36.40 -15.29 14.22
N VAL A 163 -35.92 -14.12 14.67
CA VAL A 163 -36.43 -12.80 14.23
C VAL A 163 -35.83 -12.37 12.89
N PHE A 164 -34.57 -12.73 12.67
CA PHE A 164 -33.76 -12.41 11.48
C PHE A 164 -33.17 -13.70 10.88
N PRO A 165 -33.97 -14.51 10.16
CA PRO A 165 -33.47 -15.75 9.54
C PRO A 165 -32.37 -15.52 8.51
N ASP A 166 -32.35 -14.35 7.87
CA ASP A 166 -31.22 -13.92 7.06
C ASP A 166 -30.08 -13.44 7.97
N ARG A 167 -29.06 -14.28 8.15
CA ARG A 167 -27.87 -13.97 8.95
C ARG A 167 -27.14 -12.71 8.47
N SER A 168 -27.38 -12.25 7.23
CA SER A 168 -26.83 -11.00 6.72
C SER A 168 -27.44 -9.74 7.33
N ALA A 169 -28.55 -9.86 8.06
CA ALA A 169 -29.28 -8.75 8.63
C ALA A 169 -28.73 -8.26 9.97
N TYR A 170 -27.75 -8.95 10.57
CA TYR A 170 -27.13 -8.51 11.83
C TYR A 170 -25.66 -8.93 11.95
N MET A 171 -24.95 -8.29 12.89
CA MET A 171 -23.59 -8.62 13.30
C MET A 171 -23.51 -8.65 14.83
N ILE A 172 -22.87 -9.68 15.38
CA ILE A 172 -22.54 -9.77 16.80
C ILE A 172 -21.12 -9.23 16.99
N VAL A 173 -20.96 -8.21 17.82
CA VAL A 173 -19.68 -7.54 18.07
C VAL A 173 -19.37 -7.57 19.55
N THR A 174 -18.36 -8.32 19.96
CA THR A 174 -18.03 -8.50 21.38
C THR A 174 -16.92 -7.55 21.82
N ALA A 175 -16.93 -7.10 23.07
CA ALA A 175 -15.83 -6.31 23.59
C ALA A 175 -14.51 -7.11 23.53
N ALA A 176 -13.42 -6.47 23.10
CA ALA A 176 -12.10 -7.09 23.04
C ALA A 176 -11.39 -7.05 24.40
N ASN A 177 -11.49 -5.92 25.10
CA ASN A 177 -10.65 -5.60 26.25
C ASN A 177 -11.27 -6.07 27.57
N ASN A 178 -11.17 -5.24 28.60
CA ASN A 178 -11.43 -5.59 30.00
C ASN A 178 -12.84 -6.14 30.26
N ASP A 179 -13.84 -5.66 29.53
CA ASP A 179 -15.23 -6.11 29.63
C ASP A 179 -15.59 -7.14 28.55
N GLY A 180 -14.57 -7.78 27.97
CA GLY A 180 -14.75 -8.88 27.03
C GLY A 180 -13.57 -9.85 27.03
N LEU A 181 -13.16 -10.33 25.86
CA LEU A 181 -12.35 -11.56 25.78
C LEU A 181 -10.98 -11.48 26.46
N ARG A 182 -10.32 -10.33 26.45
CA ARG A 182 -9.02 -10.18 27.13
C ARG A 182 -9.11 -10.08 28.65
N GLY A 183 -10.32 -10.02 29.20
CA GLY A 183 -10.57 -10.22 30.63
C GLY A 183 -10.45 -11.69 31.07
N ALA A 184 -10.30 -12.65 30.15
CA ALA A 184 -10.26 -14.07 30.47
C ALA A 184 -9.15 -14.43 31.47
N ASP A 185 -9.48 -15.26 32.47
CA ASP A 185 -8.50 -15.88 33.34
C ASP A 185 -7.68 -16.92 32.56
N THR A 186 -6.47 -16.55 32.17
CA THR A 186 -5.54 -17.42 31.43
C THR A 186 -5.12 -18.67 32.20
N ASN A 187 -5.35 -18.73 33.52
CA ASN A 187 -5.04 -19.91 34.33
C ASN A 187 -6.25 -20.85 34.48
N SER A 188 -7.40 -20.50 33.90
CA SER A 188 -8.64 -21.28 33.97
C SER A 188 -8.96 -21.87 32.59
N PRO A 189 -8.78 -23.19 32.39
CA PRO A 189 -9.16 -23.86 31.14
C PRO A 189 -10.64 -23.64 30.77
N ARG A 190 -11.50 -23.50 31.78
CA ARG A 190 -12.92 -23.16 31.60
C ARG A 190 -13.09 -21.76 31.01
N SER A 191 -12.37 -20.77 31.54
CA SER A 191 -12.47 -19.39 31.07
C SER A 191 -11.98 -19.24 29.64
N LEU A 192 -10.88 -19.93 29.30
CA LEU A 192 -10.35 -19.96 27.95
C LEU A 192 -11.34 -20.63 26.98
N SER A 193 -11.91 -21.77 27.35
CA SER A 193 -12.92 -22.46 26.52
C SER A 193 -14.17 -21.60 26.28
N ILE A 194 -14.66 -20.88 27.30
CA ILE A 194 -15.79 -19.94 27.12
C ILE A 194 -15.37 -18.78 26.20
N SER A 195 -14.15 -18.26 26.35
CA SER A 195 -13.61 -17.21 25.48
C SER A 195 -13.58 -17.64 24.01
N ASP A 196 -13.17 -18.88 23.73
CA ASP A 196 -13.18 -19.44 22.37
C ASP A 196 -14.59 -19.51 21.79
N GLU A 197 -15.57 -19.98 22.57
CA GLU A 197 -16.97 -20.06 22.12
C GLU A 197 -17.59 -18.67 21.88
N LEU A 198 -17.22 -17.68 22.69
CA LEU A 198 -17.62 -16.29 22.49
C LEU A 198 -16.95 -15.66 21.26
N ASP A 199 -15.66 -15.93 21.02
CA ASP A 199 -15.01 -15.54 19.76
C ASP A 199 -15.78 -16.17 18.59
N LYS A 200 -15.97 -17.51 18.57
CA LYS A 200 -16.69 -18.24 17.52
C LYS A 200 -18.09 -17.67 17.25
N ALA A 201 -18.80 -17.20 18.28
CA ALA A 201 -20.11 -16.56 18.14
C ALA A 201 -20.06 -15.13 17.59
N SER A 202 -18.92 -14.43 17.69
CA SER A 202 -18.75 -13.04 17.31
C SER A 202 -18.32 -12.88 15.85
N ASP A 203 -18.86 -11.87 15.16
CA ASP A 203 -18.46 -11.48 13.79
C ASP A 203 -17.31 -10.47 13.79
N ALA A 204 -17.19 -9.67 14.86
CA ALA A 204 -16.21 -8.61 15.02
C ALA A 204 -15.97 -8.30 16.50
N PHE A 205 -15.05 -7.38 16.79
CA PHE A 205 -14.78 -6.94 18.15
C PHE A 205 -14.71 -5.42 18.30
N PHE A 206 -15.17 -4.90 19.43
CA PHE A 206 -14.91 -3.51 19.84
C PHE A 206 -13.61 -3.43 20.65
N GLY A 207 -12.63 -2.67 20.19
CA GLY A 207 -11.30 -2.58 20.79
C GLY A 207 -10.49 -1.38 20.27
N SER A 208 -9.15 -1.50 20.30
CA SER A 208 -8.23 -0.48 19.80
C SER A 208 -7.27 -1.07 18.76
N SER A 209 -6.40 -0.22 18.18
CA SER A 209 -5.40 -0.65 17.21
C SER A 209 -4.54 -1.82 17.74
N LYS A 210 -4.26 -1.83 19.05
CA LYS A 210 -3.49 -2.85 19.78
C LYS A 210 -4.13 -4.25 19.72
N ASN A 211 -5.45 -4.34 19.53
CA ASN A 211 -6.16 -5.62 19.45
C ASN A 211 -6.15 -6.23 18.03
N THR A 212 -5.97 -5.40 16.99
CA THR A 212 -6.09 -5.81 15.59
C THR A 212 -5.18 -6.99 15.23
N GLY A 213 -3.91 -6.93 15.65
CA GLY A 213 -2.95 -8.00 15.36
C GLY A 213 -3.35 -9.35 15.96
N TYR A 214 -3.92 -9.35 17.17
CA TYR A 214 -4.39 -10.57 17.82
C TYR A 214 -5.55 -11.19 17.02
N PHE A 215 -6.64 -10.44 16.76
CA PHE A 215 -7.84 -10.96 16.09
C PHE A 215 -7.68 -11.26 14.58
N LEU A 216 -6.53 -10.94 14.00
CA LEU A 216 -6.18 -11.37 12.64
C LEU A 216 -5.46 -12.71 12.58
N ARG A 217 -5.03 -13.27 13.71
CA ARG A 217 -4.33 -14.56 13.77
C ARG A 217 -5.25 -15.73 13.40
N GLU A 218 -4.69 -16.81 12.86
CA GLU A 218 -5.45 -18.01 12.49
C GLU A 218 -5.35 -19.16 13.51
N ASP A 219 -4.62 -18.94 14.59
CA ASP A 219 -4.22 -19.93 15.59
C ASP A 219 -4.57 -19.48 17.02
N ARG A 220 -5.71 -18.80 17.20
CA ARG A 220 -6.10 -18.22 18.50
C ARG A 220 -6.78 -19.20 19.46
N TYR A 221 -7.42 -20.25 18.94
CA TYR A 221 -8.24 -21.15 19.76
C TYR A 221 -7.38 -22.19 20.48
N GLU A 222 -7.74 -22.48 21.73
CA GLU A 222 -7.01 -23.43 22.58
C GLU A 222 -7.13 -24.87 22.07
N ASP A 223 -8.24 -25.17 21.39
CA ASP A 223 -8.49 -26.48 20.76
C ASP A 223 -7.65 -26.70 19.48
N SER A 224 -6.76 -25.76 19.13
CA SER A 224 -5.92 -25.77 17.93
C SER A 224 -6.71 -25.79 16.61
N THR A 225 -8.02 -25.55 16.65
CA THR A 225 -8.80 -25.33 15.44
C THR A 225 -8.48 -23.96 14.84
N ARG A 226 -8.56 -23.86 13.51
CA ARG A 226 -8.26 -22.61 12.81
C ARG A 226 -9.29 -21.54 13.21
N SER A 227 -8.80 -20.41 13.72
CA SER A 227 -9.63 -19.24 13.99
C SER A 227 -9.74 -18.36 12.76
N GLU A 228 -10.94 -17.88 12.43
CA GLU A 228 -11.10 -16.94 11.32
C GLU A 228 -10.59 -15.53 11.72
N PRO A 229 -9.87 -14.81 10.83
CA PRO A 229 -9.51 -13.42 11.04
C PRO A 229 -10.77 -12.54 11.17
N LYS A 230 -10.82 -11.69 12.20
CA LYS A 230 -12.01 -10.85 12.50
C LYS A 230 -11.65 -9.37 12.61
N PRO A 231 -12.53 -8.47 12.13
CA PRO A 231 -12.29 -7.04 12.22
C PRO A 231 -12.43 -6.56 13.66
N VAL A 232 -11.61 -5.57 14.00
CA VAL A 232 -11.69 -4.81 15.25
C VAL A 232 -12.12 -3.39 14.91
N PHE A 233 -13.06 -2.83 15.66
CA PHE A 233 -13.49 -1.45 15.55
C PHE A 233 -13.22 -0.71 16.87
N SER A 234 -12.70 0.51 16.79
CA SER A 234 -12.72 1.44 17.92
C SER A 234 -13.95 2.34 17.81
N GLY A 235 -14.80 2.34 18.84
CA GLY A 235 -15.93 3.24 18.95
C GLY A 235 -15.72 4.20 20.11
N SER A 236 -16.32 5.39 20.04
CA SER A 236 -16.08 6.43 21.05
C SER A 236 -16.59 6.04 22.43
N ASP A 237 -17.62 5.20 22.49
CA ASP A 237 -18.32 4.82 23.72
C ASP A 237 -18.64 6.06 24.58
N ALA A 238 -19.15 7.11 23.92
CA ALA A 238 -19.39 8.40 24.54
C ALA A 238 -20.75 8.42 25.24
N HIS A 239 -20.78 8.83 26.51
CA HIS A 239 -21.97 8.97 27.35
C HIS A 239 -22.27 10.42 27.76
N SER A 240 -21.46 11.38 27.31
CA SER A 240 -21.59 12.81 27.60
C SER A 240 -21.23 13.68 26.39
N PHE A 241 -21.63 14.95 26.42
CA PHE A 241 -21.27 15.92 25.37
C PHE A 241 -19.75 16.13 25.27
N ASP A 242 -19.05 16.16 26.40
CA ASP A 242 -17.59 16.30 26.42
C ASP A 242 -16.90 15.12 25.72
N GLU A 243 -17.44 13.90 25.87
CA GLU A 243 -16.90 12.71 25.21
C GLU A 243 -17.22 12.66 23.72
N LEU A 244 -18.22 13.40 23.22
CA LEU A 244 -18.45 13.53 21.77
C LEU A 244 -17.27 14.21 21.07
N ALA A 245 -16.38 14.91 21.81
CA ALA A 245 -15.14 15.42 21.25
C ALA A 245 -14.29 14.30 20.60
N ARG A 246 -14.43 13.03 21.04
CA ARG A 246 -13.77 11.86 20.43
C ARG A 246 -14.12 11.71 18.95
N LEU A 247 -15.31 12.15 18.52
CA LEU A 247 -15.73 12.14 17.11
C LEU A 247 -14.85 13.03 16.22
N SER A 248 -14.08 13.97 16.79
CA SER A 248 -13.06 14.72 16.04
C SER A 248 -11.91 13.82 15.56
N GLY A 249 -11.59 12.74 16.27
CA GLY A 249 -10.43 11.88 16.00
C GLY A 249 -9.11 12.41 16.57
N ASP A 250 -9.16 13.54 17.28
CA ASP A 250 -8.00 14.20 17.88
C ASP A 250 -7.88 14.00 19.39
N GLU A 251 -8.84 13.31 20.01
CA GLU A 251 -8.88 13.12 21.47
C GLU A 251 -7.85 12.13 22.01
N ALA A 252 -7.41 12.36 23.25
CA ALA A 252 -6.32 11.61 23.86
C ALA A 252 -6.77 10.19 24.18
N GLY A 253 -5.95 9.21 23.80
CA GLY A 253 -6.26 7.81 24.02
C GLY A 253 -7.42 7.26 23.16
N TYR A 254 -7.95 8.04 22.20
CA TYR A 254 -8.95 7.57 21.24
C TYR A 254 -8.38 7.54 19.83
N GLU A 255 -8.56 6.41 19.14
CA GLU A 255 -8.13 6.21 17.75
C GLU A 255 -9.37 6.01 16.88
N ALA A 256 -9.58 6.88 15.89
CA ALA A 256 -10.76 6.78 15.04
C ALA A 256 -10.75 5.51 14.17
N THR A 257 -11.93 4.94 13.94
CA THR A 257 -12.09 3.83 13.00
C THR A 257 -12.39 4.34 11.59
N TRP A 258 -11.58 3.89 10.64
CA TRP A 258 -11.78 4.05 9.22
C TRP A 258 -12.19 2.72 8.59
N ILE A 259 -13.27 2.74 7.80
CA ILE A 259 -13.73 1.56 7.06
C ILE A 259 -13.77 1.85 5.57
N LYS A 260 -13.16 0.97 4.77
CA LYS A 260 -13.17 0.99 3.31
C LYS A 260 -14.43 0.31 2.77
N ALA A 261 -15.54 1.03 2.75
CA ALA A 261 -16.82 0.53 2.28
C ALA A 261 -17.77 1.68 1.90
N ASP A 262 -18.82 1.32 1.15
CA ASP A 262 -19.99 2.20 1.05
C ASP A 262 -20.70 2.29 2.40
N PRO A 263 -21.27 3.46 2.76
CA PRO A 263 -21.96 3.68 4.02
C PRO A 263 -23.31 2.94 4.03
N THR A 264 -23.25 1.62 4.13
CA THR A 264 -24.37 0.69 4.18
C THR A 264 -24.03 -0.47 5.10
N PHE A 265 -25.03 -1.14 5.67
CA PHE A 265 -24.79 -2.34 6.48
C PHE A 265 -24.09 -3.45 5.70
N ARG A 266 -24.45 -3.65 4.43
CA ARG A 266 -23.76 -4.59 3.53
C ARG A 266 -22.28 -4.22 3.33
N GLY A 267 -21.99 -2.92 3.25
CA GLY A 267 -20.63 -2.39 3.19
C GLY A 267 -19.84 -2.71 4.46
N LEU A 268 -20.43 -2.49 5.64
CA LEU A 268 -19.85 -2.89 6.92
C LEU A 268 -19.51 -4.39 6.94
N ARG A 269 -20.44 -5.25 6.51
CA ARG A 269 -20.19 -6.70 6.46
C ARG A 269 -19.01 -7.11 5.59
N GLN A 270 -18.57 -6.27 4.63
CA GLN A 270 -17.36 -6.56 3.85
C GLN A 270 -16.11 -6.66 4.74
N THR A 271 -16.08 -6.01 5.90
CA THR A 271 -14.95 -6.08 6.84
C THR A 271 -14.78 -7.47 7.45
N ILE A 272 -15.83 -8.31 7.47
CA ILE A 272 -15.74 -9.69 7.96
C ILE A 272 -14.89 -10.54 6.99
N PHE A 273 -14.98 -10.25 5.69
CA PHE A 273 -14.26 -11.01 4.65
C PHE A 273 -12.83 -10.53 4.45
N GLU A 274 -12.59 -9.22 4.60
CA GLU A 274 -11.27 -8.60 4.38
C GLU A 274 -10.88 -7.66 5.54
N PRO A 275 -10.80 -8.15 6.79
CA PRO A 275 -10.64 -7.31 7.98
C PRO A 275 -9.37 -6.45 7.94
N LYS A 276 -8.24 -7.04 7.54
CA LYS A 276 -6.97 -6.32 7.39
C LYS A 276 -6.99 -5.26 6.29
N GLY A 277 -7.70 -5.51 5.20
CA GLY A 277 -7.72 -4.63 4.02
C GLY A 277 -8.76 -3.51 4.09
N ARG A 278 -9.74 -3.62 4.99
CA ARG A 278 -10.90 -2.72 5.04
C ARG A 278 -11.06 -1.96 6.34
N VAL A 279 -10.30 -2.27 7.38
CA VAL A 279 -10.39 -1.59 8.66
C VAL A 279 -9.04 -1.01 9.04
N HIS A 280 -9.03 0.27 9.41
CA HIS A 280 -7.87 0.95 9.94
C HIS A 280 -8.29 1.72 11.19
N ILE A 281 -7.61 1.49 12.31
CA ILE A 281 -7.82 2.24 13.56
C ILE A 281 -6.60 3.15 13.73
N GLY A 282 -6.84 4.46 13.73
CA GLY A 282 -5.78 5.46 13.78
C GLY A 282 -6.17 6.78 13.14
N GLU A 283 -5.17 7.62 12.92
CA GLU A 283 -5.35 8.98 12.39
C GLU A 283 -5.88 8.97 10.96
N GLN A 284 -5.17 8.33 10.04
CA GLN A 284 -5.54 8.29 8.63
C GLN A 284 -4.98 7.03 7.95
N PRO A 285 -5.75 6.35 7.08
CA PRO A 285 -5.25 5.26 6.25
C PRO A 285 -4.08 5.70 5.36
N THR A 286 -3.04 4.87 5.27
CA THR A 286 -1.80 5.12 4.50
C THR A 286 -2.05 5.42 3.01
N VAL A 287 -3.13 4.89 2.45
CA VAL A 287 -3.54 5.13 1.05
C VAL A 287 -3.95 6.58 0.85
N LEU A 288 -4.70 7.17 1.79
CA LEU A 288 -5.12 8.57 1.69
C LEU A 288 -3.92 9.49 1.84
N GLN A 289 -3.01 9.20 2.78
CA GLN A 289 -1.75 9.94 2.94
C GLN A 289 -0.92 9.95 1.65
N ARG A 290 -0.78 8.80 0.99
CA ARG A 290 -0.08 8.70 -0.30
C ARG A 290 -0.80 9.45 -1.41
N GLN A 291 -2.13 9.41 -1.43
CA GLN A 291 -2.91 10.13 -2.43
C GLN A 291 -2.68 11.65 -2.33
N ASP A 292 -2.62 12.18 -1.11
CA ASP A 292 -2.35 13.60 -0.87
C ASP A 292 -0.92 14.00 -1.27
N GLN A 293 0.06 13.14 -0.96
CA GLN A 293 1.48 13.44 -1.17
C GLN A 293 1.97 13.16 -2.60
N ASP A 294 1.44 12.14 -3.27
CA ASP A 294 1.89 11.66 -4.57
C ASP A 294 0.77 11.78 -5.63
N ALA A 295 -0.05 12.82 -5.53
CA ALA A 295 -1.27 13.02 -6.35
C ALA A 295 -1.02 12.99 -7.88
N THR A 296 0.21 13.23 -8.33
CA THR A 296 0.63 13.11 -9.74
C THR A 296 0.67 11.66 -10.25
N ARG A 297 0.56 10.66 -9.37
CA ARG A 297 0.65 9.23 -9.70
C ARG A 297 -0.69 8.50 -9.61
N PHE A 298 -1.74 9.17 -9.15
CA PHE A 298 -3.07 8.59 -9.01
C PHE A 298 -3.99 9.09 -10.12
N ILE A 299 -4.50 8.17 -10.94
CA ILE A 299 -5.55 8.45 -11.90
C ILE A 299 -6.88 8.45 -11.15
N THR A 300 -7.69 9.49 -11.34
CA THR A 300 -9.03 9.59 -10.73
C THR A 300 -10.13 9.26 -11.73
N GLU A 301 -9.94 9.57 -13.01
CA GLU A 301 -10.99 9.46 -14.02
C GLU A 301 -10.42 9.36 -15.44
N LEU A 302 -11.05 8.52 -16.27
CA LEU A 302 -10.93 8.54 -17.73
C LEU A 302 -12.26 9.01 -18.32
N ARG A 303 -12.20 10.06 -19.14
CA ARG A 303 -13.32 10.54 -19.94
C ARG A 303 -13.03 10.30 -21.42
N ILE A 304 -14.03 9.82 -22.15
CA ILE A 304 -13.95 9.69 -23.61
C ILE A 304 -15.23 10.25 -24.20
N ASP A 305 -15.10 11.17 -25.15
CA ASP A 305 -16.24 11.79 -25.79
C ASP A 305 -16.00 12.08 -27.28
N HIS A 306 -17.04 12.51 -27.96
CA HIS A 306 -16.98 12.90 -29.37
C HIS A 306 -16.20 14.20 -29.51
N VAL A 307 -15.35 14.27 -30.53
CA VAL A 307 -14.78 15.55 -30.96
C VAL A 307 -15.90 16.45 -31.47
N ALA A 308 -15.81 17.74 -31.17
CA ALA A 308 -16.80 18.73 -31.58
C ALA A 308 -17.07 18.66 -33.10
N GLY A 309 -18.35 18.53 -33.46
CA GLY A 309 -18.80 18.46 -34.85
C GLY A 309 -18.90 17.05 -35.45
N TYR A 310 -18.51 15.99 -34.73
CA TYR A 310 -18.78 14.62 -35.17
C TYR A 310 -20.29 14.32 -35.15
N LYS A 311 -20.85 13.93 -36.29
CA LYS A 311 -22.29 13.69 -36.48
C LYS A 311 -22.71 12.22 -36.35
N GLY A 312 -21.81 11.35 -35.89
CA GLY A 312 -22.12 9.92 -35.73
C GLY A 312 -22.06 9.08 -37.02
N ASN A 313 -21.46 9.61 -38.09
CA ASN A 313 -21.46 8.98 -39.41
C ASN A 313 -20.82 7.57 -39.44
N ASN A 314 -19.92 7.25 -38.49
CA ASN A 314 -19.28 5.94 -38.32
C ASN A 314 -19.65 5.28 -36.97
N GLY A 315 -20.86 5.54 -36.50
CA GLY A 315 -21.43 4.97 -35.27
C GLY A 315 -21.27 5.85 -34.03
N SER A 316 -22.00 5.50 -32.97
CA SER A 316 -22.02 6.20 -31.69
C SER A 316 -21.09 5.53 -30.66
N TRP A 317 -19.83 5.32 -31.04
CA TRP A 317 -18.80 4.87 -30.10
C TRP A 317 -18.53 5.95 -29.05
N PHE A 318 -18.08 5.57 -27.86
CA PHE A 318 -17.56 6.47 -26.82
C PHE A 318 -18.31 7.81 -26.66
N LYS A 319 -19.63 7.75 -26.45
CA LYS A 319 -20.45 8.95 -26.18
C LYS A 319 -20.60 9.13 -24.67
N ASP A 320 -20.13 10.26 -24.14
CA ASP A 320 -20.18 10.60 -22.70
C ASP A 320 -19.70 9.45 -21.79
N VAL A 321 -18.57 8.84 -22.14
CA VAL A 321 -18.00 7.75 -21.35
C VAL A 321 -17.19 8.35 -20.21
N LEU A 322 -17.57 8.01 -18.98
CA LEU A 322 -16.88 8.41 -17.76
C LEU A 322 -16.57 7.16 -16.93
N ILE A 323 -15.28 6.88 -16.73
CA ILE A 323 -14.80 5.76 -15.93
C ILE A 323 -13.99 6.33 -14.76
N PRO A 324 -14.55 6.37 -13.55
CA PRO A 324 -13.76 6.71 -12.37
C PRO A 324 -12.85 5.55 -11.96
N PHE A 325 -11.72 5.89 -11.34
CA PHE A 325 -10.78 4.93 -10.79
C PHE A 325 -10.68 5.09 -9.28
N ASN A 326 -10.51 3.96 -8.59
CA ASN A 326 -10.10 3.98 -7.19
C ASN A 326 -8.59 4.18 -7.11
N PRO A 327 -8.06 4.81 -6.04
CA PRO A 327 -6.64 5.12 -5.91
C PRO A 327 -5.72 3.88 -5.86
N GLU A 328 -6.26 2.70 -5.59
CA GLU A 328 -5.50 1.46 -5.57
C GLU A 328 -5.85 0.58 -6.77
N LEU A 329 -6.32 -0.64 -6.53
CA LEU A 329 -6.70 -1.56 -7.59
C LEU A 329 -8.10 -1.21 -8.13
N THR A 330 -8.18 -0.99 -9.44
CA THR A 330 -9.45 -0.92 -10.16
C THR A 330 -9.55 -2.14 -11.10
N ALA A 331 -10.48 -3.04 -10.82
CA ALA A 331 -10.73 -4.22 -11.64
C ALA A 331 -11.83 -3.93 -12.67
N ILE A 332 -11.53 -4.09 -13.96
CA ILE A 332 -12.49 -3.96 -15.06
C ILE A 332 -12.91 -5.36 -15.52
N ILE A 333 -14.14 -5.75 -15.19
CA ILE A 333 -14.68 -7.08 -15.50
C ILE A 333 -15.72 -6.98 -16.60
N GLY A 334 -15.69 -7.91 -17.55
CA GLY A 334 -16.70 -8.00 -18.61
C GLY A 334 -16.42 -9.14 -19.58
N ASN A 335 -17.43 -9.53 -20.36
CA ASN A 335 -17.31 -10.60 -21.35
C ASN A 335 -16.27 -10.29 -22.45
N LYS A 336 -15.85 -11.29 -23.23
CA LYS A 336 -15.00 -11.06 -24.40
C LYS A 336 -15.67 -10.06 -25.35
N GLY A 337 -14.90 -9.08 -25.84
CA GLY A 337 -15.43 -8.02 -26.73
C GLY A 337 -16.11 -6.83 -26.04
N SER A 338 -16.22 -6.80 -24.70
CA SER A 338 -16.84 -5.70 -23.93
C SER A 338 -16.05 -4.38 -23.88
N GLY A 339 -14.93 -4.27 -24.60
CA GLY A 339 -14.13 -3.04 -24.65
C GLY A 339 -13.04 -2.87 -23.58
N LYS A 340 -12.75 -3.91 -22.77
CA LYS A 340 -11.66 -3.86 -21.76
C LYS A 340 -10.30 -3.44 -22.35
N SER A 341 -9.91 -4.06 -23.46
CA SER A 341 -8.66 -3.72 -24.16
C SER A 341 -8.68 -2.30 -24.74
N ALA A 342 -9.87 -1.80 -25.11
CA ALA A 342 -10.00 -0.42 -25.56
C ALA A 342 -9.69 0.57 -24.43
N VAL A 343 -10.22 0.33 -23.23
CA VAL A 343 -9.90 1.15 -22.05
C VAL A 343 -8.41 1.10 -21.74
N ALA A 344 -7.79 -0.09 -21.76
CA ALA A 344 -6.38 -0.26 -21.48
C ALA A 344 -5.47 0.44 -22.51
N ASP A 345 -5.76 0.29 -23.81
CA ASP A 345 -5.01 0.97 -24.87
C ASP A 345 -5.17 2.51 -24.80
N ILE A 346 -6.37 3.01 -24.48
CA ILE A 346 -6.62 4.46 -24.33
C ILE A 346 -5.85 5.02 -23.12
N LEU A 347 -5.82 4.29 -22.00
CA LEU A 347 -4.99 4.66 -20.85
C LEU A 347 -3.50 4.65 -21.21
N GLY A 348 -3.03 3.64 -21.95
CA GLY A 348 -1.66 3.59 -22.46
C GLY A 348 -1.32 4.77 -23.38
N LEU A 349 -2.23 5.15 -24.28
CA LEU A 349 -2.05 6.30 -25.17
C LEU A 349 -1.95 7.63 -24.41
N LEU A 350 -2.88 7.86 -23.47
CA LEU A 350 -2.92 9.08 -22.65
C LEU A 350 -1.77 9.15 -21.64
N GLY A 351 -1.27 7.99 -21.22
CA GLY A 351 -0.14 7.87 -20.30
C GLY A 351 1.23 7.73 -20.98
N GLU A 352 1.31 7.94 -22.30
CA GLU A 352 2.56 7.92 -23.08
C GLU A 352 3.34 6.60 -22.94
N SER A 353 2.61 5.48 -22.89
CA SER A 353 3.18 4.13 -22.78
C SER A 353 4.15 3.82 -23.92
N ARG A 354 5.33 3.28 -23.58
CA ARG A 354 6.34 2.83 -24.56
C ARG A 354 5.94 1.57 -25.30
N GLN A 355 4.92 0.86 -24.82
CA GLN A 355 4.40 -0.40 -25.41
C GLN A 355 3.25 -0.18 -26.42
N SER A 356 3.16 1.01 -27.04
CA SER A 356 2.05 1.37 -27.94
C SER A 356 1.97 0.53 -29.21
N GLU A 357 3.09 -0.05 -29.66
CA GLU A 357 3.13 -0.95 -30.82
C GLU A 357 2.33 -2.25 -30.60
N HIS A 358 2.09 -2.61 -29.34
CA HIS A 358 1.35 -3.79 -28.94
C HIS A 358 -0.14 -3.51 -28.63
N PHE A 359 -0.63 -2.29 -28.88
CA PHE A 359 -2.06 -1.98 -28.77
C PHE A 359 -2.90 -2.94 -29.63
N SER A 360 -3.95 -3.47 -29.03
CA SER A 360 -4.80 -4.52 -29.62
C SER A 360 -6.10 -3.99 -30.21
N PHE A 361 -6.52 -2.80 -29.77
CA PHE A 361 -7.72 -2.08 -30.19
C PHE A 361 -7.36 -0.80 -30.96
N LEU A 362 -6.45 0.02 -30.43
CA LEU A 362 -5.97 1.25 -31.09
C LEU A 362 -4.87 0.94 -32.13
N THR A 363 -5.21 0.11 -33.12
CA THR A 363 -4.29 -0.30 -34.20
C THR A 363 -4.97 -0.27 -35.57
N ASP A 364 -4.16 0.01 -36.59
CA ASP A 364 -4.52 0.01 -38.01
C ASP A 364 -3.60 -0.92 -38.84
N LYS A 365 -2.82 -1.78 -38.16
CA LYS A 365 -1.91 -2.75 -38.79
C LYS A 365 -2.66 -3.57 -39.86
N THR A 366 -2.02 -3.78 -41.00
CA THR A 366 -2.63 -4.42 -42.19
C THR A 366 -3.21 -5.81 -41.91
N GLN A 367 -2.60 -6.58 -41.01
CA GLN A 367 -3.10 -7.91 -40.62
C GLN A 367 -4.23 -7.87 -39.58
N ASN A 368 -4.50 -6.71 -38.95
CA ASN A 368 -5.47 -6.58 -37.87
C ASN A 368 -6.03 -5.15 -37.77
N ARG A 369 -6.61 -4.61 -38.86
CA ARG A 369 -7.24 -3.27 -38.85
C ARG A 369 -8.40 -3.23 -37.86
N LYS A 370 -8.33 -2.31 -36.89
CA LYS A 370 -9.33 -2.13 -35.83
C LYS A 370 -9.75 -0.65 -35.74
N PHE A 371 -9.80 -0.10 -34.54
CA PHE A 371 -10.45 1.18 -34.29
C PHE A 371 -9.66 2.39 -34.79
N ARG A 372 -8.35 2.24 -34.99
CA ARG A 372 -7.48 3.32 -35.49
C ARG A 372 -7.56 3.52 -37.01
N GLN A 373 -8.38 2.73 -37.71
CA GLN A 373 -8.65 2.94 -39.12
C GLN A 373 -9.33 4.30 -39.37
N LYS A 374 -9.08 4.87 -40.55
CA LYS A 374 -9.63 6.17 -40.95
C LYS A 374 -11.16 6.23 -40.80
N GLY A 375 -11.65 7.30 -40.21
CA GLY A 375 -13.06 7.55 -39.92
C GLY A 375 -13.53 7.06 -38.55
N PHE A 376 -12.69 6.43 -37.74
CA PHE A 376 -13.06 5.93 -36.41
C PHE A 376 -12.36 6.72 -35.30
N ALA A 377 -11.17 6.31 -34.86
CA ALA A 377 -10.47 6.87 -33.70
C ALA A 377 -10.33 8.41 -33.71
N GLU A 378 -10.19 9.01 -34.89
CA GLU A 378 -10.03 10.44 -35.11
C GLU A 378 -11.25 11.29 -34.66
N ASN A 379 -12.41 10.65 -34.48
CA ASN A 379 -13.64 11.31 -34.05
C ASN A 379 -13.82 11.34 -32.53
N PHE A 380 -12.89 10.80 -31.75
CA PHE A 380 -13.01 10.67 -30.29
C PHE A 380 -11.81 11.28 -29.57
N LEU A 381 -12.09 11.98 -28.47
CA LEU A 381 -11.11 12.59 -27.58
C LEU A 381 -11.12 11.83 -26.25
N GLY A 382 -9.95 11.39 -25.81
CA GLY A 382 -9.73 10.87 -24.46
C GLY A 382 -9.10 11.93 -23.57
N THR A 383 -9.58 12.03 -22.33
CA THR A 383 -9.03 12.89 -21.28
C THR A 383 -8.77 12.04 -20.04
N LEU A 384 -7.55 12.07 -19.52
CA LEU A 384 -7.18 11.37 -18.28
C LEU A 384 -7.03 12.41 -17.16
N THR A 385 -7.80 12.29 -16.09
CA THR A 385 -7.69 13.18 -14.93
C THR A 385 -6.84 12.53 -13.84
N TRP A 386 -5.83 13.25 -13.36
CA TRP A 386 -4.98 12.86 -12.23
C TRP A 386 -5.48 13.50 -10.94
N ALA A 387 -5.16 12.92 -9.78
CA ALA A 387 -5.50 13.48 -8.47
C ALA A 387 -4.86 14.85 -8.23
N SER A 388 -3.72 15.15 -8.88
CA SER A 388 -3.10 16.47 -8.92
C SER A 388 -3.93 17.55 -9.64
N GLY A 389 -4.98 17.14 -10.36
CA GLY A 389 -5.80 18.00 -11.23
C GLY A 389 -5.28 18.12 -12.67
N ALA A 390 -4.12 17.52 -13.00
CA ALA A 390 -3.63 17.46 -14.37
C ALA A 390 -4.60 16.67 -15.28
N LYS A 391 -4.80 17.15 -16.51
CA LYS A 391 -5.75 16.58 -17.47
C LYS A 391 -5.17 16.49 -18.88
N PRO A 392 -4.19 15.60 -19.14
CA PRO A 392 -3.75 15.35 -20.51
C PRO A 392 -4.89 14.83 -21.38
N GLU A 393 -4.94 15.32 -22.62
CA GLU A 393 -5.95 14.96 -23.61
C GLU A 393 -5.28 14.57 -24.92
N LYS A 394 -5.84 13.56 -25.60
CA LYS A 394 -5.45 13.15 -26.95
C LYS A 394 -6.63 12.67 -27.75
N ARG A 395 -6.59 12.91 -29.06
CA ARG A 395 -7.47 12.19 -29.98
C ARG A 395 -6.99 10.75 -30.11
N LEU A 396 -7.93 9.81 -30.25
CA LEU A 396 -7.57 8.38 -30.20
C LEU A 396 -6.80 7.90 -31.43
N ASP A 397 -6.68 8.72 -32.49
CA ASP A 397 -5.86 8.46 -33.68
C ASP A 397 -4.40 8.90 -33.51
N GLN A 398 -4.07 9.68 -32.50
CA GLN A 398 -2.72 10.22 -32.29
C GLN A 398 -1.75 9.15 -31.78
N ASP A 399 -0.45 9.38 -32.00
CA ASP A 399 0.62 8.54 -31.46
C ASP A 399 1.00 8.96 -30.03
N VAL A 400 1.68 8.04 -29.35
CA VAL A 400 2.43 8.36 -28.12
C VAL A 400 3.58 9.30 -28.45
N ASP A 401 3.82 10.29 -27.60
CA ASP A 401 4.92 11.23 -27.74
C ASP A 401 6.11 10.69 -26.93
N LEU A 402 7.05 10.03 -27.63
CA LEU A 402 8.21 9.38 -27.00
C LEU A 402 9.16 10.36 -26.29
N ARG A 403 9.01 11.67 -26.53
CA ARG A 403 9.74 12.70 -25.79
C ARG A 403 9.17 12.86 -24.38
N LYS A 404 7.89 12.55 -24.16
CA LYS A 404 7.30 12.62 -22.84
C LYS A 404 7.69 11.41 -21.97
N PRO A 405 7.77 11.59 -20.65
CA PRO A 405 7.95 10.47 -19.73
C PRO A 405 6.75 9.53 -19.80
N GLU A 406 7.02 8.23 -19.72
CA GLU A 406 5.98 7.20 -19.57
C GLU A 406 5.38 7.33 -18.17
N VAL A 407 4.13 7.82 -18.09
CA VAL A 407 3.43 8.02 -16.80
C VAL A 407 2.45 6.89 -16.49
N VAL A 408 2.12 6.05 -17.48
CA VAL A 408 1.37 4.81 -17.30
C VAL A 408 2.17 3.65 -17.87
N LYS A 409 2.53 2.70 -17.00
CA LYS A 409 3.13 1.44 -17.45
C LYS A 409 2.04 0.52 -17.98
N TYR A 410 2.05 0.28 -19.29
CA TYR A 410 1.16 -0.68 -19.94
C TYR A 410 1.86 -2.01 -20.14
N LEU A 411 1.19 -3.10 -19.78
CA LEU A 411 1.65 -4.47 -19.99
C LEU A 411 0.67 -5.19 -20.93
N PRO A 412 0.91 -5.18 -22.24
CA PRO A 412 0.02 -5.79 -23.22
C PRO A 412 0.10 -7.31 -23.18
N GLN A 413 -1.02 -7.98 -23.45
CA GLN A 413 -1.07 -9.43 -23.57
C GLN A 413 -0.16 -9.96 -24.69
N ASN A 414 -0.20 -9.33 -25.87
CA ASN A 414 0.58 -9.76 -27.04
C ASN A 414 2.11 -9.70 -26.80
N TYR A 415 2.58 -8.81 -25.91
CA TYR A 415 4.00 -8.69 -25.57
C TYR A 415 4.49 -9.92 -24.79
N PHE A 416 3.72 -10.39 -23.82
CA PHE A 416 4.03 -11.63 -23.08
C PHE A 416 4.09 -12.86 -23.99
N GLU A 417 3.19 -12.94 -24.98
CA GLU A 417 3.15 -14.06 -25.93
C GLU A 417 4.36 -14.09 -26.88
N SER A 418 4.94 -12.93 -27.20
CA SER A 418 6.13 -12.84 -28.06
C SER A 418 7.44 -13.26 -27.39
N LEU A 419 7.56 -13.01 -26.08
CA LEU A 419 8.77 -13.32 -25.29
C LEU A 419 9.01 -14.83 -25.09
N THR A 420 8.05 -15.69 -25.42
CA THR A 420 8.08 -17.12 -25.06
C THR A 420 8.37 -18.08 -26.23
N ASN A 421 8.68 -17.61 -27.44
CA ASN A 421 8.66 -18.44 -28.68
C ASN A 421 9.99 -18.59 -29.49
N GLU A 422 11.16 -18.15 -29.02
CA GLU A 422 12.40 -18.02 -29.86
C GLU A 422 13.29 -19.28 -30.10
N ILE A 423 12.83 -20.52 -29.88
CA ILE A 423 13.70 -21.72 -29.79
C ILE A 423 14.14 -22.33 -31.16
N GLU A 424 13.55 -21.95 -32.30
CA GLU A 424 13.66 -22.74 -33.56
C GLU A 424 14.79 -22.36 -34.56
N VAL A 425 15.61 -21.32 -34.32
CA VAL A 425 16.59 -20.85 -35.34
C VAL A 425 17.92 -21.63 -35.36
N LYS A 426 18.26 -22.36 -34.30
CA LYS A 426 19.59 -23.00 -34.14
C LYS A 426 19.74 -24.31 -34.92
N ALA A 427 18.69 -25.11 -35.00
CA ALA A 427 18.70 -26.43 -35.65
C ALA A 427 18.83 -26.36 -37.19
N PHE A 428 18.35 -25.27 -37.81
CA PHE A 428 18.41 -25.11 -39.27
C PHE A 428 19.82 -24.83 -39.81
N ARG A 429 20.71 -24.30 -38.95
CA ARG A 429 22.05 -23.88 -39.34
C ARG A 429 23.05 -25.05 -39.37
N GLU A 430 22.90 -26.00 -38.45
CA GLU A 430 23.73 -27.21 -38.34
C GLU A 430 23.55 -28.13 -39.56
N GLU A 431 22.33 -28.23 -40.09
CA GLU A 431 22.00 -29.05 -41.26
C GLU A 431 22.68 -28.57 -42.56
N ILE A 432 22.89 -27.25 -42.72
CA ILE A 432 23.54 -26.66 -43.90
C ILE A 432 25.05 -26.93 -43.88
N GLU A 433 25.65 -26.89 -42.69
CA GLU A 433 27.11 -27.04 -42.50
C GLU A 433 27.56 -28.50 -42.73
N GLU A 434 26.74 -29.50 -42.40
CA GLU A 434 27.01 -30.92 -42.72
C GLU A 434 27.01 -31.21 -44.24
N VAL A 435 26.06 -30.64 -44.98
CA VAL A 435 25.94 -30.84 -46.44
C VAL A 435 27.14 -30.26 -47.17
N VAL A 436 27.60 -29.08 -46.76
CA VAL A 436 28.79 -28.41 -47.34
C VAL A 436 30.07 -29.20 -47.03
N PHE A 437 30.20 -29.78 -45.83
CA PHE A 437 31.40 -30.55 -45.49
C PHE A 437 31.57 -31.84 -46.30
N SER A 438 30.46 -32.49 -46.65
CA SER A 438 30.47 -33.76 -47.39
C SER A 438 31.10 -33.69 -48.79
N HIS A 439 31.24 -32.48 -49.36
CA HIS A 439 31.75 -32.24 -50.73
C HIS A 439 33.19 -31.72 -50.81
N VAL A 440 33.91 -31.59 -49.69
CA VAL A 440 35.33 -31.16 -49.67
C VAL A 440 36.24 -32.37 -49.93
N GLU A 441 37.26 -32.29 -50.78
CA GLU A 441 38.17 -33.43 -51.08
C GLU A 441 39.13 -33.76 -49.92
N GLU A 442 39.48 -35.04 -49.71
CA GLU A 442 40.29 -35.52 -48.56
C GLU A 442 41.67 -34.86 -48.44
N SER A 443 42.31 -34.51 -49.56
CA SER A 443 43.60 -33.80 -49.57
C SER A 443 43.50 -32.38 -49.03
N ASP A 444 42.33 -31.74 -49.17
CA ASP A 444 42.07 -30.38 -48.71
C ASP A 444 41.45 -30.32 -47.31
N ARG A 445 41.00 -31.47 -46.77
CA ARG A 445 40.45 -31.61 -45.41
C ARG A 445 41.49 -31.50 -44.29
N MET A 446 42.79 -31.45 -44.61
CA MET A 446 43.91 -31.27 -43.64
C MET A 446 43.80 -32.13 -42.36
N GLY A 447 43.24 -33.35 -42.48
CA GLY A 447 43.07 -34.29 -41.36
C GLY A 447 41.95 -33.96 -40.35
N LYS A 448 40.97 -33.11 -40.70
CA LYS A 448 39.83 -32.73 -39.84
C LYS A 448 38.52 -33.45 -40.21
N SER A 449 37.68 -33.68 -39.21
CA SER A 449 36.47 -34.52 -39.29
C SER A 449 35.17 -33.74 -39.51
N THR A 450 35.19 -32.41 -39.41
CA THR A 450 34.04 -31.52 -39.68
C THR A 450 34.46 -30.22 -40.38
N PHE A 451 33.51 -29.51 -41.03
CA PHE A 451 33.81 -28.24 -41.75
C PHE A 451 34.29 -27.17 -40.78
N SER A 452 33.65 -27.14 -39.62
CA SER A 452 33.99 -26.27 -38.50
C SER A 452 35.46 -26.44 -38.08
N GLU A 453 35.95 -27.67 -37.93
CA GLU A 453 37.33 -27.95 -37.53
C GLU A 453 38.38 -27.54 -38.58
N LEU A 454 38.04 -27.65 -39.88
CA LEU A 454 38.93 -27.26 -40.99
C LEU A 454 38.98 -25.74 -41.17
N GLU A 455 37.82 -25.09 -41.06
CA GLU A 455 37.70 -23.64 -41.10
C GLU A 455 38.44 -22.99 -39.92
N GLU A 456 38.26 -23.53 -38.70
CA GLU A 456 39.01 -23.12 -37.51
C GLU A 456 40.53 -23.21 -37.73
N LEU A 457 41.04 -24.31 -38.28
CA LEU A 457 42.49 -24.49 -38.47
C LEU A 457 43.12 -23.42 -39.39
N LYS A 458 42.48 -23.10 -40.52
CA LYS A 458 43.04 -22.13 -41.50
C LYS A 458 42.77 -20.67 -41.13
N THR A 459 41.73 -20.41 -40.35
CA THR A 459 41.33 -19.05 -40.03
C THR A 459 41.58 -18.68 -38.58
N ALA A 460 42.06 -19.56 -37.69
CA ALA A 460 42.23 -19.31 -36.25
C ALA A 460 42.91 -17.98 -35.93
N GLN A 461 44.06 -17.70 -36.55
CA GLN A 461 44.80 -16.45 -36.30
C GLN A 461 44.03 -15.24 -36.83
N SER A 462 43.56 -15.29 -38.08
CA SER A 462 42.77 -14.20 -38.66
C SER A 462 41.42 -14.02 -37.97
N LYS A 463 40.77 -15.08 -37.47
CA LYS A 463 39.53 -15.05 -36.68
C LYS A 463 39.78 -14.45 -35.31
N SER A 464 40.91 -14.73 -34.66
CA SER A 464 41.30 -14.09 -33.40
C SER A 464 41.50 -12.58 -33.58
N ASP A 465 42.24 -12.18 -34.62
CA ASP A 465 42.48 -10.77 -34.94
C ASP A 465 41.18 -10.06 -35.39
N ILE A 466 40.38 -10.71 -36.25
CA ILE A 466 39.07 -10.19 -36.67
C ILE A 466 38.10 -10.15 -35.48
N SER A 467 38.15 -11.11 -34.54
CA SER A 467 37.29 -11.14 -33.36
C SER A 467 37.64 -9.99 -32.41
N SER A 468 38.92 -9.78 -32.11
CA SER A 468 39.36 -8.64 -31.28
C SER A 468 39.04 -7.29 -31.92
N LEU A 469 39.22 -7.14 -33.24
CA LEU A 469 38.81 -5.94 -33.98
C LEU A 469 37.28 -5.78 -34.01
N LYS A 470 36.51 -6.87 -34.13
CA LYS A 470 35.04 -6.84 -34.07
C LYS A 470 34.54 -6.48 -32.69
N VAL A 471 35.18 -6.95 -31.61
CA VAL A 471 34.87 -6.56 -30.23
C VAL A 471 35.12 -5.06 -30.06
N ARG A 472 36.30 -4.57 -30.45
CA ARG A 472 36.62 -3.14 -30.36
C ARG A 472 35.72 -2.26 -31.24
N LEU A 473 35.37 -2.72 -32.44
CA LEU A 473 34.41 -2.03 -33.32
C LEU A 473 33.00 -2.01 -32.71
N ARG A 474 32.58 -3.09 -32.05
CA ARG A 474 31.30 -3.13 -31.33
C ARG A 474 31.30 -2.18 -30.14
N GLU A 475 32.37 -2.17 -29.34
CA GLU A 475 32.52 -1.24 -28.21
C GLU A 475 32.49 0.22 -28.68
N LEU A 476 33.26 0.56 -29.71
CA LEU A 476 33.23 1.89 -30.31
C LEU A 476 31.86 2.24 -30.92
N ASN A 477 31.18 1.30 -31.56
CA ASN A 477 29.83 1.54 -32.09
C ASN A 477 28.80 1.72 -30.97
N ILE A 478 28.93 0.99 -29.84
CA ILE A 478 28.08 1.21 -28.66
C ILE A 478 28.31 2.62 -28.13
N GLU A 479 29.57 3.03 -27.96
CA GLU A 479 29.92 4.38 -27.49
C GLU A 479 29.40 5.47 -28.45
N ILE A 480 29.55 5.28 -29.77
CA ILE A 480 29.01 6.20 -30.77
C ILE A 480 27.49 6.27 -30.70
N VAL A 481 26.80 5.14 -30.61
CA VAL A 481 25.33 5.10 -30.51
C VAL A 481 24.85 5.78 -29.24
N GLU A 482 25.51 5.55 -28.10
CA GLU A 482 25.21 6.23 -26.83
C GLU A 482 25.41 7.76 -26.94
N LEU A 483 26.51 8.20 -27.55
CA LEU A 483 26.79 9.62 -27.78
C LEU A 483 25.81 10.26 -28.78
N GLU A 484 25.41 9.54 -29.83
CA GLU A 484 24.41 9.98 -30.80
C GLU A 484 23.00 10.06 -30.18
N GLU A 485 22.62 9.10 -29.33
CA GLU A 485 21.40 9.17 -28.53
C GLU A 485 21.43 10.38 -27.59
N GLN A 486 22.54 10.65 -26.91
CA GLN A 486 22.70 11.82 -26.04
C GLN A 486 22.62 13.14 -26.82
N ALA A 487 23.21 13.20 -28.02
CA ALA A 487 23.23 14.38 -28.87
C ALA A 487 21.90 14.63 -29.60
N ASN A 488 20.98 13.66 -29.61
CA ASN A 488 19.72 13.76 -30.32
C ASN A 488 18.83 14.87 -29.73
N PRO A 489 18.32 15.82 -30.54
CA PRO A 489 17.36 16.84 -30.08
C PRO A 489 16.13 16.27 -29.36
N THR A 490 15.70 15.04 -29.67
CA THR A 490 14.61 14.38 -28.95
C THR A 490 14.97 14.04 -27.51
N THR A 491 16.23 13.73 -27.22
CA THR A 491 16.73 13.44 -25.87
C THR A 491 16.72 14.71 -25.02
N LYS A 492 17.15 15.84 -25.59
CA LYS A 492 17.01 17.15 -24.93
C LYS A 492 15.55 17.48 -24.64
N ALA A 493 14.67 17.34 -25.63
CA ALA A 493 13.24 17.59 -25.45
C ALA A 493 12.62 16.65 -24.39
N ALA A 494 13.13 15.43 -24.27
CA ALA A 494 12.68 14.49 -23.25
C ALA A 494 13.12 14.88 -21.85
N LEU A 495 14.37 15.33 -21.69
CA LEU A 495 14.87 15.89 -20.42
C LEU A 495 14.09 17.15 -20.01
N GLU A 496 13.75 18.02 -20.97
CA GLU A 496 12.91 19.21 -20.72
C GLU A 496 11.51 18.84 -20.21
N GLU A 497 10.87 17.80 -20.77
CA GLU A 497 9.56 17.35 -20.27
C GLU A 497 9.67 16.64 -18.91
N GLN A 498 10.74 15.86 -18.68
CA GLN A 498 11.03 15.29 -17.35
C GLN A 498 11.21 16.39 -16.29
N LEU A 499 11.97 17.45 -16.61
CA LEU A 499 12.14 18.60 -15.74
C LEU A 499 10.82 19.29 -15.44
N LYS A 500 9.95 19.46 -16.45
CA LYS A 500 8.61 20.03 -16.29
C LYS A 500 7.73 19.17 -15.39
N GLN A 501 7.77 17.85 -15.53
CA GLN A 501 7.06 16.92 -14.64
C GLN A 501 7.56 17.03 -13.20
N LYS A 502 8.88 17.11 -12.99
CA LYS A 502 9.48 17.29 -11.65
C LYS A 502 9.10 18.63 -11.01
N LYS A 503 9.04 19.70 -11.81
CA LYS A 503 8.53 21.01 -11.35
C LYS A 503 7.06 20.94 -10.95
N GLU A 504 6.24 20.17 -11.66
CA GLU A 504 4.84 19.95 -11.31
C GLU A 504 4.69 19.10 -10.03
N GLU A 505 5.50 18.04 -9.86
CA GLU A 505 5.60 17.26 -8.62
C GLU A 505 5.91 18.17 -7.43
N TYR A 506 6.90 19.06 -7.57
CA TYR A 506 7.24 20.06 -6.54
C TYR A 506 6.09 21.05 -6.28
N ARG A 507 5.38 21.50 -7.32
CA ARG A 507 4.21 22.40 -7.17
C ARG A 507 3.08 21.74 -6.38
N VAL A 508 2.80 20.47 -6.66
CA VAL A 508 1.77 19.68 -5.96
C VAL A 508 2.13 19.52 -4.49
N LEU A 509 3.37 19.14 -4.17
CA LEU A 509 3.86 19.08 -2.80
C LEU A 509 3.72 20.44 -2.09
N LYS A 510 4.08 21.54 -2.76
CA LYS A 510 3.92 22.88 -2.19
C LYS A 510 2.45 23.24 -1.93
N ALA A 511 1.54 22.78 -2.77
CA ALA A 511 0.09 23.02 -2.63
C ALA A 511 -0.56 22.11 -1.58
N SER A 512 -0.01 20.93 -1.29
CA SER A 512 -0.48 20.02 -0.25
C SER A 512 -0.05 20.42 1.15
N LYS A 513 0.42 21.67 1.35
CA LYS A 513 0.81 22.17 2.67
C LYS A 513 -0.43 22.19 3.59
N PRO A 514 -0.39 21.51 4.75
CA PRO A 514 -1.50 21.51 5.69
C PRO A 514 -1.78 22.93 6.20
N SER A 515 -3.03 23.18 6.58
CA SER A 515 -3.43 24.44 7.22
C SER A 515 -2.62 24.69 8.49
N GLU A 516 -2.20 25.93 8.68
CA GLU A 516 -1.41 26.32 9.84
C GLU A 516 -2.18 26.07 11.15
N VAL A 517 -1.56 25.29 12.05
CA VAL A 517 -2.07 25.07 13.40
C VAL A 517 -1.25 25.95 14.33
N ALA A 518 -1.91 26.88 15.03
CA ALA A 518 -1.25 27.74 16.01
C ALA A 518 -0.70 26.91 17.17
N LYS A 519 0.45 27.33 17.72
CA LYS A 519 0.96 26.75 18.96
C LYS A 519 -0.03 27.07 20.11
N PRO A 520 -0.48 26.09 20.90
CA PRO A 520 -1.45 26.33 21.97
C PRO A 520 -0.94 27.33 23.03
N GLU A 521 -1.78 28.29 23.44
CA GLU A 521 -1.49 29.20 24.56
C GLU A 521 -2.06 28.62 25.87
N GLY A 522 -1.25 28.57 26.94
CA GLY A 522 -1.68 28.10 28.27
C GLY A 522 -1.15 26.73 28.73
N GLU A 523 0.03 26.32 28.27
CA GLU A 523 0.64 25.02 28.60
C GLU A 523 1.10 24.91 30.07
N SER A 524 0.88 23.76 30.71
CA SER A 524 1.54 23.41 31.97
C SER A 524 3.04 23.17 31.75
N ASP A 525 3.85 23.34 32.79
CA ASP A 525 5.30 23.11 32.71
C ASP A 525 5.64 21.65 32.30
N GLU A 526 4.79 20.69 32.67
CA GLU A 526 4.89 19.29 32.26
C GLU A 526 4.65 19.11 30.75
N GLN A 527 3.66 19.80 30.16
CA GLN A 527 3.41 19.71 28.71
C GLN A 527 4.50 20.39 27.88
N LYS A 528 5.11 21.45 28.40
CA LYS A 528 6.31 22.05 27.80
C LYS A 528 7.49 21.08 27.81
N ALA A 529 7.74 20.43 28.95
CA ALA A 529 8.82 19.46 29.06
C ALA A 529 8.65 18.26 28.09
N ILE A 530 7.42 17.76 27.92
CA ILE A 530 7.13 16.70 26.94
C ILE A 530 7.31 17.20 25.50
N ALA A 531 6.88 18.42 25.19
CA ALA A 531 7.10 19.02 23.87
C ALA A 531 8.59 19.17 23.54
N ASP A 532 9.41 19.64 24.49
CA ASP A 532 10.86 19.75 24.35
C ASP A 532 11.52 18.36 24.16
N GLN A 533 11.02 17.33 24.85
CA GLN A 533 11.49 15.95 24.64
C GLN A 533 11.15 15.44 23.23
N ILE A 534 9.94 15.71 22.73
CA ILE A 534 9.54 15.34 21.36
C ILE A 534 10.44 16.04 20.34
N GLU A 535 10.76 17.31 20.54
CA GLU A 535 11.66 18.06 19.66
C GLU A 535 13.07 17.45 19.64
N LYS A 536 13.62 17.10 20.81
CA LYS A 536 14.90 16.38 20.91
C LYS A 536 14.89 15.03 20.20
N VAL A 537 13.85 14.22 20.43
CA VAL A 537 13.72 12.90 19.79
C VAL A 537 13.64 13.04 18.26
N ARG A 538 12.91 14.04 17.75
CA ARG A 538 12.86 14.35 16.31
C ARG A 538 14.22 14.76 15.76
N GLN A 539 14.95 15.60 16.48
CA GLN A 539 16.28 16.01 16.07
C GLN A 539 17.20 14.79 15.93
N SER A 540 17.23 13.92 16.95
CA SER A 540 17.99 12.67 16.88
C SER A 540 17.53 11.76 15.74
N GLN A 541 16.23 11.68 15.47
CA GLN A 541 15.69 10.90 14.36
C GLN A 541 16.16 11.43 13.01
N SER A 542 16.16 12.75 12.82
CA SER A 542 16.65 13.40 11.60
C SER A 542 18.15 13.20 11.39
N GLU A 543 18.95 13.29 12.46
CA GLU A 543 20.40 13.03 12.41
C GLU A 543 20.68 11.58 12.02
N LEU A 544 19.90 10.64 12.57
CA LEU A 544 20.06 9.21 12.31
C LEU A 544 19.60 8.81 10.90
N GLU A 545 18.58 9.48 10.37
CA GLU A 545 18.16 9.31 8.97
C GLU A 545 19.25 9.78 7.99
N LEU A 546 19.92 10.90 8.29
CA LEU A 546 21.06 11.39 7.51
C LEU A 546 22.22 10.39 7.53
N GLN A 547 22.61 9.93 8.72
CA GLN A 547 23.65 8.89 8.86
C GLN A 547 23.28 7.60 8.13
N GLY A 548 22.02 7.18 8.18
CA GLY A 548 21.50 6.03 7.44
C GLY A 548 21.63 6.18 5.93
N LYS A 549 21.35 7.37 5.39
CA LYS A 549 21.52 7.68 3.96
C LYS A 549 22.99 7.62 3.56
N GLU A 550 23.87 8.27 4.29
CA GLU A 550 25.33 8.26 4.04
C GLU A 550 25.90 6.83 4.09
N ALA A 551 25.49 6.02 5.06
CA ALA A 551 25.92 4.63 5.19
C ALA A 551 25.48 3.76 3.99
N VAL A 552 24.26 3.95 3.50
CA VAL A 552 23.74 3.23 2.32
C VAL A 552 24.48 3.66 1.04
N GLU A 553 24.78 4.95 0.90
CA GLU A 553 25.55 5.47 -0.23
C GLU A 553 26.99 4.94 -0.24
N GLN A 554 27.67 4.97 0.91
CA GLN A 554 29.00 4.37 1.06
C GLN A 554 28.98 2.87 0.75
N LEU A 555 27.97 2.13 1.23
CA LEU A 555 27.81 0.71 0.95
C LEU A 555 27.65 0.45 -0.55
N SER A 556 26.83 1.25 -1.24
CA SER A 556 26.63 1.15 -2.69
C SER A 556 27.93 1.42 -3.44
N SER A 557 28.67 2.46 -3.04
CA SER A 557 29.99 2.80 -3.62
C SER A 557 30.98 1.65 -3.45
N PHE A 558 31.15 1.14 -2.22
CA PHE A 558 32.10 0.06 -1.97
C PHE A 558 31.74 -1.23 -2.71
N LYS A 559 30.46 -1.54 -2.88
CA LYS A 559 30.03 -2.69 -3.69
C LYS A 559 30.40 -2.52 -5.16
N SER A 560 30.21 -1.31 -5.70
CA SER A 560 30.64 -0.98 -7.07
C SER A 560 32.16 -1.09 -7.22
N ASP A 561 32.92 -0.55 -6.26
CA ASP A 561 34.38 -0.64 -6.25
C ASP A 561 34.86 -2.09 -6.17
N LEU A 562 34.18 -2.93 -5.38
CA LEU A 562 34.53 -4.35 -5.24
C LEU A 562 34.35 -5.12 -6.56
N VAL A 563 33.30 -4.83 -7.32
CA VAL A 563 33.10 -5.39 -8.67
C VAL A 563 34.22 -4.94 -9.59
N GLY A 564 34.49 -3.62 -9.67
CA GLY A 564 35.54 -3.09 -10.53
C GLY A 564 36.94 -3.62 -10.18
N LEU A 565 37.26 -3.80 -8.89
CA LEU A 565 38.51 -4.43 -8.45
C LEU A 565 38.58 -5.91 -8.85
N GLY A 566 37.44 -6.61 -8.83
CA GLY A 566 37.31 -7.98 -9.33
C GLY A 566 37.63 -8.08 -10.81
N ASP A 567 37.03 -7.20 -11.62
CA ASP A 567 37.24 -7.15 -13.07
C ASP A 567 38.71 -6.85 -13.43
N ILE A 568 39.33 -5.91 -12.71
CA ILE A 568 40.76 -5.61 -12.86
C ILE A 568 41.60 -6.84 -12.53
N LYS A 569 41.31 -7.53 -11.42
CA LYS A 569 42.03 -8.74 -11.01
C LYS A 569 41.87 -9.86 -12.04
N GLU A 570 40.67 -10.08 -12.55
CA GLU A 570 40.39 -11.10 -13.56
C GLU A 570 41.13 -10.79 -14.86
N THR A 571 41.13 -9.52 -15.30
CA THR A 571 41.89 -9.07 -16.47
C THR A 571 43.39 -9.33 -16.32
N VAL A 572 43.97 -8.95 -15.18
CA VAL A 572 45.40 -9.15 -14.88
C VAL A 572 45.76 -10.64 -14.80
N THR A 573 44.88 -11.47 -14.21
CA THR A 573 45.07 -12.92 -14.13
C THR A 573 44.94 -13.56 -15.51
N GLY A 574 43.99 -13.10 -16.33
CA GLY A 574 43.82 -13.53 -17.71
C GLY A 574 45.04 -13.25 -18.57
N LEU A 575 45.67 -12.08 -18.42
CA LEU A 575 46.94 -11.75 -19.08
C LEU A 575 48.06 -12.73 -18.68
N ASP A 576 48.18 -13.09 -17.40
CA ASP A 576 49.17 -14.05 -16.94
C ASP A 576 48.95 -15.44 -17.55
N SER A 577 47.71 -15.92 -17.54
CA SER A 577 47.32 -17.19 -18.17
C SER A 577 47.58 -17.18 -19.68
N GLN A 578 47.26 -16.09 -20.37
CA GLN A 578 47.49 -15.97 -21.81
C GLN A 578 48.98 -16.03 -22.14
N ILE A 579 49.83 -15.28 -21.42
CA ILE A 579 51.29 -15.31 -21.64
C ILE A 579 51.85 -16.70 -21.33
N LYS A 580 51.39 -17.37 -20.27
CA LYS A 580 51.80 -18.75 -19.93
C LYS A 580 51.41 -19.75 -21.03
N ASN A 581 50.17 -19.68 -21.53
CA ASN A 581 49.69 -20.56 -22.59
C ASN A 581 50.47 -20.32 -23.89
N SER A 582 50.67 -19.07 -24.30
CA SER A 582 51.47 -18.74 -25.49
C SER A 582 52.93 -19.19 -25.36
N LYS A 583 53.52 -19.13 -24.15
CA LYS A 583 54.85 -19.71 -23.89
C LYS A 583 54.86 -21.23 -24.09
N GLU A 584 53.84 -21.95 -23.63
CA GLU A 584 53.76 -23.40 -23.84
C GLU A 584 53.61 -23.76 -25.31
N GLU A 585 52.78 -23.05 -26.05
CA GLU A 585 52.61 -23.22 -27.50
C GLU A 585 53.92 -22.97 -28.26
N LEU A 586 54.62 -21.89 -27.94
CA LEU A 586 55.93 -21.56 -28.52
C LEU A 586 56.99 -22.59 -28.14
N ARG A 587 56.87 -23.28 -27.01
CA ARG A 587 57.86 -24.29 -26.56
C ARG A 587 58.01 -25.42 -27.55
N ALA A 588 56.91 -25.90 -28.12
CA ALA A 588 56.94 -26.96 -29.12
C ALA A 588 57.65 -26.52 -30.41
N ALA A 589 57.39 -25.29 -30.86
CA ALA A 589 58.03 -24.71 -32.05
C ALA A 589 59.51 -24.40 -31.82
N CYS A 590 59.86 -23.75 -30.71
CA CYS A 590 61.23 -23.38 -30.35
C CYS A 590 62.14 -24.59 -30.13
N LYS A 591 61.59 -25.70 -29.58
CA LYS A 591 62.33 -26.97 -29.44
C LYS A 591 62.83 -27.52 -30.78
N ARG A 592 62.08 -27.34 -31.87
CA ARG A 592 62.50 -27.75 -33.22
C ARG A 592 63.73 -26.98 -33.72
N PHE A 593 63.96 -25.77 -33.22
CA PHE A 593 65.04 -24.87 -33.66
C PHE A 593 66.13 -24.67 -32.59
N GLY A 594 66.07 -25.37 -31.45
CA GLY A 594 67.04 -25.25 -30.37
C GLY A 594 67.01 -23.92 -29.62
N LEU A 595 65.86 -23.22 -29.64
CA LEU A 595 65.65 -21.93 -28.96
C LEU A 595 65.03 -22.14 -27.57
N ASP A 596 65.45 -21.34 -26.60
CA ASP A 596 64.88 -21.33 -25.25
C ASP A 596 63.79 -20.27 -25.12
N VAL A 597 62.53 -20.70 -24.93
CA VAL A 597 61.37 -19.80 -24.79
C VAL A 597 61.44 -18.96 -23.52
N ASP A 598 61.99 -19.51 -22.44
CA ASP A 598 62.04 -18.80 -21.16
C ASP A 598 63.08 -17.67 -21.19
N ALA A 599 64.08 -17.76 -22.07
CA ALA A 599 65.01 -16.67 -22.37
C ALA A 599 64.43 -15.62 -23.35
N ILE A 600 63.45 -15.99 -24.18
CA ILE A 600 62.85 -15.11 -25.21
C ILE A 600 61.70 -14.27 -24.63
N VAL A 601 60.86 -14.87 -23.79
CA VAL A 601 59.71 -14.18 -23.20
C VAL A 601 59.84 -14.19 -21.69
N THR A 602 59.99 -13.03 -21.07
CA THR A 602 59.99 -12.86 -19.60
C THR A 602 58.88 -11.91 -19.20
N HIS A 603 58.13 -12.24 -18.15
CA HIS A 603 57.04 -11.41 -17.64
C HIS A 603 56.91 -11.58 -16.13
N GLN A 604 56.46 -10.53 -15.44
CA GLN A 604 56.16 -10.53 -14.01
C GLN A 604 54.80 -9.86 -13.80
N ILE A 605 53.87 -10.59 -13.18
CA ILE A 605 52.54 -10.12 -12.83
C ILE A 605 52.34 -10.32 -11.32
N SER A 606 51.76 -9.33 -10.65
CA SER A 606 51.43 -9.38 -9.23
C SER A 606 50.03 -8.81 -9.01
N THR A 607 49.20 -9.54 -8.27
CA THR A 607 47.85 -9.11 -7.86
C THR A 607 47.81 -8.58 -6.43
N THR A 608 48.94 -8.53 -5.72
CA THR A 608 49.00 -8.31 -4.27
C THR A 608 48.35 -6.99 -3.85
N THR A 609 48.60 -5.90 -4.56
CA THR A 609 48.01 -4.58 -4.28
C THR A 609 46.49 -4.56 -4.52
N ILE A 610 46.01 -5.32 -5.50
CA ILE A 610 44.58 -5.48 -5.80
C ILE A 610 43.92 -6.32 -4.70
N ASP A 611 44.55 -7.41 -4.29
CA ASP A 611 44.09 -8.29 -3.22
C ASP A 611 43.99 -7.55 -1.87
N GLU A 612 44.97 -6.71 -1.55
CA GLU A 612 44.94 -5.83 -0.37
C GLU A 612 43.75 -4.86 -0.43
N LYS A 613 43.49 -4.24 -1.58
CA LYS A 613 42.36 -3.30 -1.76
C LYS A 613 41.01 -4.00 -1.73
N ILE A 614 40.88 -5.19 -2.33
CA ILE A 614 39.68 -6.04 -2.26
C ILE A 614 39.41 -6.41 -0.79
N THR A 615 40.44 -6.80 -0.04
CA THR A 615 40.30 -7.18 1.37
C THR A 615 39.85 -6.00 2.24
N ALA A 616 40.44 -4.82 2.02
CA ALA A 616 40.05 -3.59 2.72
C ALA A 616 38.59 -3.19 2.42
N THR A 617 38.21 -3.18 1.14
CA THR A 617 36.86 -2.82 0.68
C THR A 617 35.81 -3.82 1.19
N SER A 618 36.11 -5.12 1.12
CA SER A 618 35.25 -6.17 1.66
C SER A 618 35.05 -6.04 3.17
N SER A 619 36.08 -5.62 3.90
CA SER A 619 35.98 -5.39 5.34
C SER A 619 35.10 -4.17 5.68
N ALA A 620 35.19 -3.10 4.89
CA ALA A 620 34.32 -1.93 5.02
C ALA A 620 32.83 -2.28 4.76
N ILE A 621 32.57 -3.08 3.71
CA ILE A 621 31.22 -3.60 3.40
C ILE A 621 30.68 -4.43 4.58
N LYS A 622 31.47 -5.38 5.10
CA LYS A 622 31.07 -6.21 6.25
C LYS A 622 30.73 -5.37 7.48
N LYS A 623 31.45 -4.27 7.72
CA LYS A 623 31.17 -3.36 8.84
C LYS A 623 29.81 -2.66 8.68
N LEU A 624 29.49 -2.21 7.47
CA LEU A 624 28.21 -1.53 7.17
C LEU A 624 27.01 -2.51 7.13
N GLU A 625 27.24 -3.77 6.75
CA GLU A 625 26.20 -4.80 6.70
C GLU A 625 26.04 -5.61 7.99
N ALA A 626 26.94 -5.43 8.96
CA ALA A 626 26.94 -6.19 10.20
C ALA A 626 25.61 -6.03 10.94
N ASP A 627 24.93 -7.16 11.15
CA ASP A 627 23.80 -7.21 12.05
C ASP A 627 24.28 -7.59 13.46
N ASN A 628 24.49 -6.59 14.32
CA ASN A 628 24.98 -6.80 15.68
C ASN A 628 23.87 -7.20 16.67
N ASN A 629 22.61 -7.28 16.20
CA ASN A 629 21.44 -7.61 17.01
C ASN A 629 21.35 -6.81 18.33
N LEU A 630 21.73 -5.52 18.27
CA LEU A 630 21.75 -4.62 19.41
C LEU A 630 20.32 -4.31 19.88
N THR A 631 20.11 -4.34 21.20
CA THR A 631 18.89 -3.80 21.82
C THR A 631 19.11 -2.32 22.06
N ILE A 632 18.35 -1.46 21.38
CA ILE A 632 18.45 0.00 21.52
C ILE A 632 17.61 0.45 22.72
N THR A 633 18.23 1.24 23.59
CA THR A 633 17.61 1.83 24.79
C THR A 633 17.93 3.33 24.88
N ASP A 634 17.36 4.03 25.86
CA ASP A 634 17.60 5.46 26.07
C ASP A 634 19.06 5.80 26.44
N GLU A 635 19.82 4.84 26.96
CA GLU A 635 21.24 4.99 27.28
C GLU A 635 22.16 4.66 26.10
N THR A 636 21.61 4.21 24.97
CA THR A 636 22.40 3.83 23.80
C THR A 636 22.95 5.08 23.12
N ASP A 637 24.28 5.16 22.98
CA ASP A 637 24.93 6.23 22.21
C ASP A 637 24.72 6.01 20.71
N LEU A 638 23.70 6.68 20.17
CA LEU A 638 23.32 6.60 18.77
C LEU A 638 24.43 7.04 17.81
N THR A 639 25.37 7.89 18.25
CA THR A 639 26.47 8.39 17.40
C THR A 639 27.52 7.31 17.08
N THR A 640 27.52 6.21 17.84
CA THR A 640 28.43 5.08 17.65
C THR A 640 27.93 4.06 16.63
N LEU A 641 26.68 4.18 16.19
CA LEU A 641 26.06 3.25 15.24
C LEU A 641 26.57 3.54 13.82
N VAL A 642 27.05 2.48 13.16
CA VAL A 642 27.62 2.58 11.81
C VAL A 642 26.93 1.64 10.83
N SER A 643 26.41 0.50 11.30
CA SER A 643 25.80 -0.49 10.42
C SER A 643 24.39 -0.05 10.00
N VAL A 644 24.01 -0.36 8.76
CA VAL A 644 22.67 -0.07 8.24
C VAL A 644 21.56 -0.77 9.05
N PRO A 645 21.71 -2.05 9.46
CA PRO A 645 20.72 -2.70 10.32
C PRO A 645 20.53 -2.02 11.68
N ASP A 646 21.60 -1.62 12.36
CA ASP A 646 21.50 -1.01 13.70
C ASP A 646 20.95 0.42 13.63
N LEU A 647 21.32 1.20 12.61
CA LEU A 647 20.71 2.50 12.35
C LEU A 647 19.19 2.38 12.12
N ARG A 648 18.73 1.37 11.37
CA ARG A 648 17.28 1.12 11.20
C ARG A 648 16.58 0.77 12.52
N ARG A 649 17.20 -0.05 13.39
CA ARG A 649 16.65 -0.35 14.71
C ARG A 649 16.55 0.88 15.59
N ALA A 650 17.58 1.71 15.61
CA ALA A 650 17.57 2.95 16.38
C ALA A 650 16.49 3.92 15.89
N HIS A 651 16.30 4.04 14.57
CA HIS A 651 15.22 4.81 14.02
C HIS A 651 13.83 4.26 14.44
N GLN A 652 13.66 2.94 14.47
CA GLN A 652 12.43 2.31 14.94
C GLN A 652 12.18 2.59 16.43
N PHE A 653 13.21 2.45 17.27
CA PHE A 653 13.13 2.76 18.70
C PHE A 653 12.71 4.22 18.95
N LEU A 654 13.33 5.18 18.26
CA LEU A 654 12.95 6.59 18.36
C LEU A 654 11.51 6.85 17.88
N SER A 655 11.06 6.14 16.83
CA SER A 655 9.68 6.24 16.33
C SER A 655 8.66 5.76 17.37
N GLU A 656 8.95 4.64 18.05
CA GLU A 656 8.10 4.11 19.13
C GLU A 656 8.10 5.05 20.36
N LYS A 657 9.26 5.58 20.73
CA LYS A 657 9.39 6.57 21.81
C LYS A 657 8.61 7.85 21.51
N LEU A 658 8.71 8.36 20.28
CA LEU A 658 7.99 9.54 19.84
C LEU A 658 6.47 9.32 19.90
N LYS A 659 5.99 8.14 19.49
CA LYS A 659 4.57 7.77 19.62
C LYS A 659 4.12 7.77 21.09
N GLY A 660 4.91 7.17 21.97
CA GLY A 660 4.61 7.15 23.42
C GLY A 660 4.55 8.56 24.04
N LEU A 661 5.48 9.45 23.68
CA LEU A 661 5.47 10.85 24.13
C LEU A 661 4.28 11.63 23.55
N GLN A 662 3.88 11.36 22.32
CA GLN A 662 2.71 12.03 21.72
C GLN A 662 1.41 11.62 22.41
N GLU A 663 1.28 10.38 22.89
CA GLU A 663 0.08 9.91 23.60
C GLU A 663 -0.19 10.67 24.92
N THR A 664 0.82 11.27 25.54
CA THR A 664 0.68 12.03 26.80
C THR A 664 0.29 13.51 26.60
N LEU A 665 0.24 13.98 25.35
CA LEU A 665 -0.08 15.35 25.00
C LEU A 665 -1.60 15.63 24.99
N SER A 666 -1.97 16.85 25.36
CA SER A 666 -3.34 17.36 25.17
C SER A 666 -3.76 17.36 23.70
N ALA A 667 -5.08 17.33 23.43
CA ALA A 667 -5.60 17.37 22.06
C ALA A 667 -5.13 18.59 21.23
N PRO A 668 -5.08 19.83 21.77
CA PRO A 668 -4.48 20.97 21.06
C PRO A 668 -3.00 20.75 20.71
N GLN A 669 -2.22 20.20 21.65
CA GLN A 669 -0.79 20.00 21.45
C GLN A 669 -0.50 18.88 20.46
N ARG A 670 -1.29 17.81 20.45
CA ARG A 670 -1.18 16.77 19.42
C ARG A 670 -1.48 17.31 18.02
N ARG A 671 -2.50 18.15 17.86
CA ARG A 671 -2.79 18.80 16.58
C ARG A 671 -1.60 19.64 16.09
N TYR A 672 -1.01 20.44 16.98
CA TYR A 672 0.18 21.23 16.64
C TYR A 672 1.37 20.33 16.28
N GLN A 673 1.64 19.29 17.07
CA GLN A 673 2.76 18.38 16.81
C GLN A 673 2.60 17.56 15.52
N ARG A 674 1.36 17.17 15.17
CA ARG A 674 1.03 16.55 13.87
C ARG A 674 1.30 17.50 12.72
N TYR A 675 0.87 18.76 12.85
CA TYR A 675 1.18 19.81 11.87
C TYR A 675 2.69 19.97 11.67
N VAL A 676 3.47 20.05 12.75
CA VAL A 676 4.95 20.14 12.66
C VAL A 676 5.55 18.93 11.95
N GLN A 677 5.08 17.70 12.24
CA GLN A 677 5.55 16.50 11.55
C GLN A 677 5.24 16.55 10.05
N ALA A 678 3.98 16.85 9.70
CA ALA A 678 3.54 16.91 8.31
C ALA A 678 4.34 17.94 7.50
N ILE A 679 4.68 19.09 8.10
CA ILE A 679 5.56 20.09 7.49
C ILE A 679 6.99 19.57 7.31
N SER A 680 7.55 18.88 8.31
CA SER A 680 8.88 18.28 8.22
C SER A 680 8.96 17.25 7.09
N ASP A 681 8.02 16.31 7.05
CA ASP A 681 7.97 15.25 6.03
C ASP A 681 7.78 15.83 4.62
N LEU A 682 6.91 16.84 4.50
CA LEU A 682 6.70 17.55 3.25
C LEU A 682 7.98 18.26 2.78
N THR A 683 8.69 18.90 3.71
CA THR A 683 9.96 19.59 3.42
C THR A 683 11.01 18.60 2.95
N ALA A 684 11.15 17.45 3.60
CA ALA A 684 12.07 16.39 3.19
C ALA A 684 11.76 15.87 1.77
N LYS A 685 10.49 15.64 1.45
CA LYS A 685 10.05 15.25 0.09
C LYS A 685 10.33 16.34 -0.95
N MET A 686 10.08 17.59 -0.61
CA MET A 686 10.37 18.73 -1.49
C MET A 686 11.87 18.84 -1.77
N THR A 687 12.73 18.63 -0.77
CA THR A 687 14.19 18.58 -0.93
C THR A 687 14.61 17.42 -1.82
N ALA A 688 14.03 16.23 -1.66
CA ALA A 688 14.32 15.07 -2.49
C ALA A 688 13.96 15.27 -3.97
N VAL A 689 12.86 15.98 -4.28
CA VAL A 689 12.48 16.32 -5.66
C VAL A 689 13.38 17.42 -6.22
N MET A 690 13.72 18.43 -5.41
CA MET A 690 14.55 19.55 -5.82
C MET A 690 16.00 19.12 -6.11
N GLY A 691 16.57 18.25 -5.27
CA GLY A 691 17.99 17.93 -5.27
C GLY A 691 18.84 18.93 -4.47
N GLU A 692 20.03 18.50 -4.09
CA GLU A 692 21.03 19.32 -3.39
C GLU A 692 21.83 20.18 -4.38
N ASP A 693 22.32 21.35 -3.93
CA ASP A 693 23.09 22.26 -4.80
C ASP A 693 24.49 21.73 -5.13
N GLU A 694 25.14 21.04 -4.19
CA GLU A 694 26.54 20.63 -4.32
C GLU A 694 26.71 19.30 -5.09
N SER A 695 25.69 18.44 -5.08
CA SER A 695 25.75 17.09 -5.67
C SER A 695 24.35 16.61 -6.13
N PRO A 696 23.73 17.29 -7.11
CA PRO A 696 22.37 16.97 -7.52
C PRO A 696 22.28 15.55 -8.07
N LYS A 697 21.35 14.75 -7.55
CA LYS A 697 21.18 13.33 -7.94
C LYS A 697 20.42 13.19 -9.26
N PRO A 698 20.69 12.14 -10.06
CA PRO A 698 19.91 11.83 -11.25
C PRO A 698 18.40 11.86 -11.00
N GLY A 699 17.67 12.55 -11.88
CA GLY A 699 16.21 12.66 -11.78
C GLY A 699 15.67 13.73 -10.81
N THR A 700 16.52 14.62 -10.29
CA THR A 700 16.11 15.80 -9.50
C THR A 700 16.00 17.06 -10.38
N ILE A 701 15.30 18.09 -9.89
CA ILE A 701 15.17 19.37 -10.61
C ILE A 701 16.53 20.02 -10.86
N LYS A 702 17.44 20.02 -9.87
CA LYS A 702 18.77 20.63 -10.00
C LYS A 702 19.76 19.82 -10.84
N TRP A 703 19.53 18.52 -11.02
CA TRP A 703 20.39 17.68 -11.87
C TRP A 703 20.04 17.82 -13.35
N THR A 704 18.76 18.00 -13.66
CA THR A 704 18.29 18.03 -15.04
C THR A 704 18.60 19.41 -15.63
N PRO A 705 19.49 19.51 -16.64
CA PRO A 705 20.09 20.78 -17.10
C PRO A 705 19.12 21.78 -17.72
#